data_AF-A0A1W9N9B4-F1
#
_entry.id   AF-A0A1W9N9B4-F1
#
_cell.length_a   1.000
_cell.length_b   1.000
_cell.length_c   1.000
_cell.angle_alpha   90.00
_cell.angle_beta   90.00
_cell.angle_gamma   90.00
#
_symmetry.space_group_name_H-M   'P 1'
#
loop_
_entity.id
_entity.type
_entity.pdbx_description
1 polymer ?
#
loop_
_entity_poly.entity_id
_entity_poly.type
_entity_poly.pdbx_seq_one_letter_code
_entity_poly.pdbx_strand_id
1 'polypeptide(L)'
;MIRNRRLYRGIIMAVILISILLPVSSQQASDRSDDILDKGKDIQLMDIQDQSDEPDAPPDKVQDQSDEPDAPPDKVQDQSDEPDTQPGKVQDQSDKTDEFQPETVNKRLSAPNTGQLEIIAKTGAALYLDGVYIGVLPFGKKAVLGDVPIGAHTVTLSYGKEKETKSVMLVEGMTETLYFTWRDILPVNTSNGFIRVEGGGLKLKISSGGSTKEKDIIVGNFIMSQHEVTHRDFLEFLNDAPVSSSGMLNRNLMIILNSADAAIKYSKKFQFVGSRIANSIDTPVIGVTWYGAVEYCNWLSRKKGRDPVYNIGGSTVNWDRTANGYRLPTEAEWEYAARGGSYIRGFTYAGSNNIDEAAWYKANSGNRTHTVGRKKANELGIFDLTGNVWEWCWDEVIKTDSPVSLRALRGGGWKDSETDSLIARRIDAYPDSSANFYGFRLAASERLDTFSGFGEIVVKTEISGKLFLNGKYMAVMAKNEEGRLRNIRSGFHNVEIRFGGMSVRESVSVKKNQVAEVSFTGSKNVLLPNSFVLVKGGAFQMGSDSGQYDEQPVHTVTVENFAMSQYEVTYREFLEFMNNAEVSPQGMLRGRKVFNIASENAAIKYDRKFYFNSSVLVKSIESPIIEVPWFGALEYCNWRSKKENRYPAYTIMDGNVTWDRNSNGYRLPTEAEWEFAASGGVLPEGYPYAGSRNINLAAWYGGNSSGKTHPVGLKQPNVLKLYDMSGNVMEWCGDWYSTYQAYKQDNPVGPPYGEYRVIRGGGWNGFSSTNRITNRDYGVPENGYNDVGFRLVLSVF
;
A
#
# COMPACT_ATOMS: atom_id res chain seq x y z
N MET A 1 -23.25 42.77 -47.76
CA MET A 1 -22.90 43.63 -48.92
C MET A 1 -21.98 42.85 -49.88
N ILE A 2 -21.69 43.35 -51.07
CA ILE A 2 -21.10 42.58 -52.18
C ILE A 2 -19.67 43.05 -52.54
N ARG A 3 -18.71 42.11 -52.53
CA ARG A 3 -17.54 41.93 -53.45
C ARG A 3 -16.68 40.78 -52.89
N ASN A 4 -16.42 39.68 -53.61
CA ASN A 4 -15.48 39.48 -54.75
C ASN A 4 -13.99 39.62 -54.33
N ARG A 5 -13.05 38.75 -54.76
CA ARG A 5 -13.10 37.66 -55.77
C ARG A 5 -12.03 36.55 -55.55
N ARG A 6 -11.92 35.62 -56.51
CA ARG A 6 -11.09 34.38 -56.49
C ARG A 6 -9.61 34.58 -56.89
N LEU A 7 -8.77 33.62 -56.45
CA LEU A 7 -7.55 33.05 -57.09
C LEU A 7 -6.36 33.96 -57.50
N TYR A 8 -5.14 33.53 -57.13
CA TYR A 8 -3.90 33.27 -57.93
C TYR A 8 -2.78 32.90 -56.91
N ARG A 9 -1.89 31.91 -57.05
CA ARG A 9 -0.83 31.62 -58.04
C ARG A 9 0.36 32.62 -58.05
N GLY A 10 1.32 32.42 -57.14
CA GLY A 10 2.78 32.24 -57.39
C GLY A 10 3.70 33.33 -57.99
N ILE A 11 4.90 33.43 -57.38
CA ILE A 11 6.24 33.82 -57.91
C ILE A 11 6.48 35.32 -58.26
N ILE A 12 7.77 35.69 -58.42
CA ILE A 12 8.40 36.96 -58.87
C ILE A 12 8.49 38.01 -57.74
N MET A 13 9.62 38.68 -57.41
CA MET A 13 11.05 38.74 -57.85
C MET A 13 11.87 39.39 -56.69
N ALA A 14 13.21 39.45 -56.57
CA ALA A 14 14.40 38.66 -56.99
C ALA A 14 15.68 39.33 -56.38
N VAL A 15 16.88 39.15 -57.00
CA VAL A 15 18.18 39.85 -56.77
C VAL A 15 18.98 39.45 -55.50
N ILE A 16 20.28 39.08 -55.54
CA ILE A 16 21.12 38.45 -56.59
C ILE A 16 22.45 37.89 -56.01
N LEU A 17 23.13 37.03 -56.78
CA LEU A 17 24.53 36.58 -56.69
C LEU A 17 25.03 35.60 -55.60
N ILE A 18 25.84 34.67 -56.10
CA ILE A 18 26.70 33.69 -55.41
C ILE A 18 28.12 34.27 -55.37
N SER A 19 28.93 33.95 -54.34
CA SER A 19 30.39 33.89 -54.48
C SER A 19 31.02 32.92 -53.47
N ILE A 20 32.05 32.21 -53.93
CA ILE A 20 32.93 31.31 -53.16
C ILE A 20 34.25 32.06 -52.92
N LEU A 21 34.89 31.90 -51.74
CA LEU A 21 36.36 31.81 -51.57
C LEU A 21 36.77 31.63 -50.09
N LEU A 22 37.42 30.48 -49.82
CA LEU A 22 38.72 30.24 -49.14
C LEU A 22 39.37 31.32 -48.22
N PRO A 23 40.31 30.95 -47.29
CA PRO A 23 41.12 29.71 -47.30
C PRO A 23 41.27 28.94 -45.97
N VAL A 24 41.92 27.78 -46.09
CA VAL A 24 42.52 26.99 -45.00
C VAL A 24 44.00 27.39 -44.84
N SER A 25 44.48 27.49 -43.59
CA SER A 25 45.87 27.17 -43.23
C SER A 25 45.89 26.68 -41.77
N SER A 26 46.55 25.59 -41.33
CA SER A 26 47.58 24.67 -41.85
C SER A 26 49.05 24.99 -41.53
N GLN A 27 49.43 24.78 -40.27
CA GLN A 27 50.77 24.40 -39.77
C GLN A 27 50.51 23.62 -38.46
N GLN A 28 50.77 22.33 -38.25
CA GLN A 28 51.72 21.30 -38.76
C GLN A 28 53.03 21.22 -37.96
N ALA A 29 53.39 19.98 -37.57
CA ALA A 29 54.62 19.55 -36.87
C ALA A 29 54.78 20.04 -35.41
N SER A 30 55.40 19.27 -34.49
CA SER A 30 55.86 17.86 -34.54
C SER A 30 56.02 17.26 -33.14
N ASP A 31 56.07 15.93 -33.10
CA ASP A 31 56.69 15.03 -32.12
C ASP A 31 57.61 15.65 -31.06
N ARG A 32 57.52 15.13 -29.82
CA ARG A 32 58.48 14.11 -29.36
C ARG A 32 58.06 13.41 -28.06
N SER A 33 58.53 12.18 -27.94
CA SER A 33 58.65 11.42 -26.69
C SER A 33 60.05 11.59 -26.08
N ASP A 34 60.20 11.02 -24.88
CA ASP A 34 61.45 10.56 -24.26
C ASP A 34 62.39 11.57 -23.54
N ASP A 35 62.52 11.28 -22.24
CA ASP A 35 63.73 11.17 -21.42
C ASP A 35 64.33 12.31 -20.54
N ILE A 36 64.18 12.05 -19.22
CA ILE A 36 65.23 11.96 -18.15
C ILE A 36 66.13 13.19 -17.86
N LEU A 37 65.97 13.74 -16.65
CA LEU A 37 66.99 13.85 -15.56
C LEU A 37 66.35 14.66 -14.40
N ASP A 38 65.95 14.00 -13.31
CA ASP A 38 66.77 13.70 -12.11
C ASP A 38 66.93 14.87 -11.12
N LYS A 39 66.38 14.66 -9.92
CA LYS A 39 67.03 14.96 -8.62
C LYS A 39 66.30 14.21 -7.52
N GLY A 40 66.68 12.94 -7.33
CA GLY A 40 66.06 12.08 -6.33
C GLY A 40 66.46 12.39 -4.88
N LYS A 41 65.82 11.66 -3.95
CA LYS A 41 66.46 11.11 -2.75
C LYS A 41 65.74 9.83 -2.38
N ASP A 42 66.52 8.78 -2.12
CA ASP A 42 66.03 7.43 -1.94
C ASP A 42 66.70 6.77 -0.73
N ILE A 43 66.04 5.76 -0.16
CA ILE A 43 66.56 4.79 0.83
C ILE A 43 67.18 5.36 2.13
N GLN A 44 66.54 5.07 3.27
CA GLN A 44 67.18 4.19 4.25
C GLN A 44 66.17 3.44 5.14
N LEU A 45 66.29 2.11 5.12
CA LEU A 45 65.82 1.19 6.17
C LEU A 45 66.89 1.11 7.26
N MET A 46 66.47 0.93 8.52
CA MET A 46 67.29 0.29 9.54
C MET A 46 66.41 -0.30 10.65
N ASP A 47 66.45 -1.63 10.78
CA ASP A 47 66.16 -2.34 12.03
C ASP A 47 67.32 -2.14 13.03
N ILE A 48 67.08 -2.51 14.30
CA ILE A 48 67.94 -3.34 15.18
C ILE A 48 67.57 -3.07 16.67
N GLN A 49 66.94 -4.08 17.31
CA GLN A 49 67.33 -4.79 18.56
C GLN A 49 67.87 -3.99 19.79
N ASP A 50 67.68 -4.43 21.06
CA ASP A 50 66.97 -5.56 21.71
C ASP A 50 67.03 -5.37 23.27
N GLN A 51 66.45 -6.30 24.05
CA GLN A 51 66.58 -6.52 25.52
C GLN A 51 65.75 -5.58 26.43
N SER A 52 65.11 -6.04 27.52
CA SER A 52 64.78 -7.38 28.06
C SER A 52 63.56 -7.22 29.03
N ASP A 53 62.89 -8.21 29.65
CA ASP A 53 63.16 -9.62 29.99
C ASP A 53 61.88 -10.50 29.94
N GLU A 54 62.08 -11.82 29.96
CA GLU A 54 61.12 -12.93 30.21
C GLU A 54 61.72 -13.80 31.36
N PRO A 55 61.11 -14.90 31.87
CA PRO A 55 59.74 -15.42 31.74
C PRO A 55 59.10 -15.81 33.10
N ASP A 56 57.87 -16.35 33.10
CA ASP A 56 57.59 -17.78 33.42
C ASP A 56 56.09 -18.11 33.47
N ALA A 57 55.75 -19.41 33.37
CA ALA A 57 54.39 -19.92 33.09
C ALA A 57 53.97 -21.09 34.05
N PRO A 58 52.84 -21.82 33.83
CA PRO A 58 51.96 -22.32 34.92
C PRO A 58 52.35 -23.68 35.52
N PRO A 59 51.54 -24.25 36.43
CA PRO A 59 50.69 -25.38 35.97
C PRO A 59 49.32 -25.63 36.69
N ASP A 60 48.43 -26.30 35.96
CA ASP A 60 47.50 -27.40 36.32
C ASP A 60 46.62 -27.48 37.61
N LYS A 61 45.29 -27.63 37.34
CA LYS A 61 44.38 -28.77 37.66
C LYS A 61 43.96 -29.18 39.12
N VAL A 62 42.64 -29.46 39.23
CA VAL A 62 41.96 -30.69 39.75
C VAL A 62 41.38 -30.79 41.19
N GLN A 63 40.05 -31.06 41.21
CA GLN A 63 39.17 -31.86 42.11
C GLN A 63 38.74 -31.47 43.57
N ASP A 64 37.42 -31.69 43.76
CA ASP A 64 36.66 -32.38 44.85
C ASP A 64 36.30 -31.78 46.23
N GLN A 65 34.97 -31.69 46.42
CA GLN A 65 34.12 -32.22 47.53
C GLN A 65 34.17 -31.65 48.98
N SER A 66 33.14 -32.07 49.74
CA SER A 66 32.83 -31.90 51.19
C SER A 66 32.65 -30.48 51.77
N ASP A 67 31.76 -30.22 52.75
CA ASP A 67 30.69 -31.04 53.35
C ASP A 67 29.57 -30.15 53.98
N GLU A 68 28.43 -30.77 54.32
CA GLU A 68 27.32 -30.27 55.16
C GLU A 68 27.60 -30.49 56.67
N PRO A 69 26.69 -30.24 57.66
CA PRO A 69 25.53 -29.34 57.77
C PRO A 69 25.53 -28.52 59.11
N ASP A 70 24.45 -27.78 59.45
CA ASP A 70 23.69 -27.95 60.72
C ASP A 70 22.46 -26.99 60.85
N ALA A 71 21.54 -27.28 61.77
CA ALA A 71 20.26 -26.57 62.01
C ALA A 71 19.85 -26.65 63.52
N PRO A 72 18.56 -26.62 63.94
CA PRO A 72 17.40 -25.73 63.66
C PRO A 72 17.27 -24.72 64.87
N PRO A 73 16.13 -24.42 65.54
CA PRO A 73 14.67 -24.39 65.25
C PRO A 73 14.12 -22.91 65.40
N ASP A 74 12.96 -22.47 65.95
CA ASP A 74 11.83 -23.10 66.70
C ASP A 74 10.52 -22.26 66.76
N LYS A 75 9.37 -22.82 66.32
CA LYS A 75 7.95 -22.45 66.65
C LYS A 75 7.47 -21.02 66.25
N VAL A 76 6.17 -20.68 66.14
CA VAL A 76 4.89 -21.26 66.63
C VAL A 76 3.85 -21.39 65.48
N GLN A 77 2.80 -22.19 65.74
CA GLN A 77 1.68 -22.60 64.86
C GLN A 77 0.69 -21.49 64.46
N ASP A 78 -0.10 -21.72 63.40
CA ASP A 78 -1.53 -22.08 63.58
C ASP A 78 -2.04 -22.98 62.42
N GLN A 79 -3.25 -23.54 62.56
CA GLN A 79 -3.94 -24.46 61.63
C GLN A 79 -4.98 -23.66 60.80
N SER A 80 -5.64 -24.11 59.73
CA SER A 80 -5.91 -25.42 59.09
C SER A 80 -6.27 -25.15 57.59
N ASP A 81 -6.46 -26.09 56.65
CA ASP A 81 -6.54 -27.56 56.70
C ASP A 81 -6.13 -28.19 55.33
N GLU A 82 -6.08 -29.52 55.26
CA GLU A 82 -5.83 -30.36 54.06
C GLU A 82 -7.03 -31.34 53.84
N PRO A 83 -7.07 -32.30 52.87
CA PRO A 83 -6.09 -32.78 51.87
C PRO A 83 -6.47 -32.46 50.39
N ASP A 84 -5.59 -32.50 49.38
CA ASP A 84 -4.68 -33.56 48.87
C ASP A 84 -5.47 -34.72 48.20
N THR A 85 -5.12 -35.33 47.05
CA THR A 85 -3.80 -35.76 46.53
C THR A 85 -3.64 -35.73 44.99
N GLN A 86 -2.39 -35.56 44.54
CA GLN A 86 -1.84 -36.16 43.29
C GLN A 86 -0.82 -37.27 43.67
N PRO A 87 -0.16 -38.01 42.73
CA PRO A 87 -0.46 -38.33 41.33
C PRO A 87 -0.45 -39.86 41.04
N GLY A 88 -0.80 -40.28 39.81
CA GLY A 88 -0.63 -41.67 39.35
C GLY A 88 -0.42 -41.80 37.84
N LYS A 89 0.57 -42.61 37.41
CA LYS A 89 0.84 -42.91 35.99
C LYS A 89 -0.07 -44.05 35.49
N VAL A 90 -0.44 -44.06 34.21
CA VAL A 90 -0.35 -45.28 33.34
C VAL A 90 -0.59 -44.96 31.84
N GLN A 91 0.23 -45.62 31.02
CA GLN A 91 0.18 -45.99 29.59
C GLN A 91 -0.60 -45.20 28.52
N ASP A 92 0.08 -45.11 27.38
CA ASP A 92 -0.39 -44.88 26.01
C ASP A 92 -1.43 -45.93 25.53
N GLN A 93 -2.51 -45.46 24.88
CA GLN A 93 -3.30 -46.26 23.94
C GLN A 93 -4.08 -45.38 22.95
N SER A 94 -4.22 -45.87 21.71
CA SER A 94 -4.71 -45.13 20.54
C SER A 94 -6.23 -45.17 20.33
N ASP A 95 -6.69 -44.35 19.37
CA ASP A 95 -8.00 -44.42 18.69
C ASP A 95 -9.27 -44.41 19.55
N LYS A 96 -9.75 -43.18 19.86
CA LYS A 96 -11.18 -42.87 19.81
C LYS A 96 -11.42 -41.54 19.10
N THR A 97 -12.34 -41.54 18.14
CA THR A 97 -12.86 -40.32 17.52
C THR A 97 -14.01 -39.77 18.35
N ASP A 98 -13.92 -38.52 18.81
CA ASP A 98 -15.03 -37.89 19.53
C ASP A 98 -16.26 -37.73 18.63
N GLU A 99 -17.35 -38.37 19.05
CA GLU A 99 -18.67 -38.24 18.44
C GLU A 99 -19.41 -37.09 19.11
N PHE A 100 -19.52 -35.94 18.43
CA PHE A 100 -20.24 -34.79 18.93
C PHE A 100 -21.75 -35.07 18.97
N GLN A 101 -22.28 -35.34 20.16
CA GLN A 101 -23.72 -35.44 20.44
C GLN A 101 -24.31 -34.02 20.55
N PRO A 102 -25.18 -33.57 19.63
CA PRO A 102 -25.92 -32.32 19.82
C PRO A 102 -27.01 -32.52 20.89
N GLU A 103 -26.99 -31.71 21.93
CA GLU A 103 -27.92 -31.88 23.06
C GLU A 103 -29.39 -31.62 22.68
N THR A 104 -30.23 -32.60 22.98
CA THR A 104 -31.67 -32.46 23.26
C THR A 104 -32.60 -32.05 22.10
N VAL A 105 -32.77 -32.95 21.14
CA VAL A 105 -34.13 -33.39 20.73
C VAL A 105 -34.31 -34.88 21.06
N ASN A 106 -33.94 -35.26 22.28
CA ASN A 106 -34.04 -36.63 22.77
C ASN A 106 -35.44 -36.87 23.36
N LYS A 107 -36.41 -37.26 22.52
CA LYS A 107 -37.71 -37.78 22.99
C LYS A 107 -37.89 -39.24 22.57
N ARG A 108 -37.02 -40.10 23.13
CA ARG A 108 -37.07 -41.56 22.96
C ARG A 108 -38.45 -42.12 23.33
N LEU A 109 -39.24 -42.39 22.30
CA LEU A 109 -40.24 -43.44 22.27
C LEU A 109 -39.97 -44.19 20.97
N SER A 110 -39.67 -45.49 21.06
CA SER A 110 -39.53 -46.35 19.89
C SER A 110 -40.90 -46.47 19.21
N ALA A 111 -41.15 -45.60 18.24
CA ALA A 111 -42.39 -45.62 17.47
C ALA A 111 -42.33 -46.82 16.50
N PRO A 112 -43.28 -47.78 16.56
CA PRO A 112 -43.43 -48.72 15.45
C PRO A 112 -43.75 -47.96 14.17
N ASN A 113 -43.34 -48.50 13.02
CA ASN A 113 -43.31 -47.84 11.71
C ASN A 113 -42.25 -46.71 11.56
N THR A 114 -41.05 -46.83 12.16
CA THR A 114 -39.86 -46.02 11.79
C THR A 114 -38.71 -46.86 11.21
N GLY A 115 -37.87 -46.20 10.41
CA GLY A 115 -36.63 -46.72 9.85
C GLY A 115 -35.49 -45.69 9.98
N GLN A 116 -34.25 -46.16 9.85
CA GLN A 116 -33.06 -45.35 10.03
C GLN A 116 -32.51 -44.89 8.67
N LEU A 117 -32.06 -43.64 8.61
CA LEU A 117 -31.56 -43.02 7.38
C LEU A 117 -30.18 -42.40 7.63
N GLU A 118 -29.16 -42.98 7.00
CA GLU A 118 -27.78 -42.48 7.00
C GLU A 118 -27.52 -41.67 5.73
N ILE A 119 -26.88 -40.51 5.87
CA ILE A 119 -26.63 -39.58 4.76
C ILE A 119 -25.15 -39.21 4.78
N ILE A 120 -24.44 -39.62 3.72
CA ILE A 120 -23.00 -39.46 3.58
C ILE A 120 -22.73 -38.48 2.43
N ALA A 121 -22.17 -37.32 2.77
CA ALA A 121 -21.76 -36.29 1.82
C ALA A 121 -20.29 -35.96 1.98
N LYS A 122 -19.58 -35.75 0.86
CA LYS A 122 -18.20 -35.25 0.90
C LYS A 122 -18.13 -33.77 1.26
N THR A 123 -19.14 -33.00 0.89
CA THR A 123 -19.23 -31.54 1.07
C THR A 123 -20.14 -31.18 2.24
N GLY A 124 -19.91 -29.99 2.83
CA GLY A 124 -20.83 -29.45 3.83
C GLY A 124 -22.06 -28.83 3.16
N ALA A 125 -23.27 -29.21 3.56
CA ALA A 125 -24.50 -28.81 2.86
C ALA A 125 -25.71 -28.66 3.81
N ALA A 126 -26.67 -27.80 3.43
CA ALA A 126 -27.95 -27.71 4.12
C ALA A 126 -28.82 -28.93 3.76
N LEU A 127 -29.19 -29.70 4.77
CA LEU A 127 -29.95 -30.94 4.65
C LEU A 127 -31.44 -30.67 4.83
N TYR A 128 -32.24 -31.19 3.90
CA TYR A 128 -33.70 -31.20 3.93
C TYR A 128 -34.23 -32.62 3.77
N LEU A 129 -35.32 -32.93 4.48
CA LEU A 129 -36.13 -34.14 4.34
C LEU A 129 -37.55 -33.70 3.98
N ASP A 130 -38.07 -34.17 2.85
CA ASP A 130 -39.39 -33.80 2.30
C ASP A 130 -39.64 -32.29 2.21
N GLY A 131 -38.57 -31.55 1.89
CA GLY A 131 -38.57 -30.10 1.79
C GLY A 131 -38.46 -29.36 3.13
N VAL A 132 -38.57 -30.05 4.27
CA VAL A 132 -38.35 -29.49 5.61
C VAL A 132 -36.85 -29.43 5.91
N TYR A 133 -36.36 -28.29 6.39
CA TYR A 133 -34.95 -28.13 6.77
C TYR A 133 -34.65 -28.86 8.08
N ILE A 134 -33.63 -29.73 8.07
CA ILE A 134 -33.23 -30.57 9.22
C ILE A 134 -31.95 -30.05 9.88
N GLY A 135 -31.05 -29.42 9.12
CA GLY A 135 -29.80 -28.85 9.65
C GLY A 135 -28.71 -28.67 8.59
N VAL A 136 -27.48 -28.45 9.03
CA VAL A 136 -26.29 -28.49 8.15
C VAL A 136 -25.51 -29.76 8.43
N LEU A 137 -25.27 -30.56 7.39
CA LEU A 137 -24.34 -31.68 7.42
C LEU A 137 -22.90 -31.13 7.25
N PRO A 138 -21.98 -31.29 8.21
CA PRO A 138 -20.60 -30.78 8.07
C PRO A 138 -19.78 -31.57 7.05
N PHE A 139 -18.78 -30.91 6.44
CA PHE A 139 -17.87 -31.54 5.46
C PHE A 139 -17.22 -32.81 6.03
N GLY A 140 -17.32 -33.92 5.30
CA GLY A 140 -16.67 -35.18 5.68
C GLY A 140 -17.24 -35.86 6.94
N LYS A 141 -18.38 -35.39 7.47
CA LYS A 141 -19.17 -36.09 8.47
C LYS A 141 -20.38 -36.77 7.80
N LYS A 142 -21.01 -37.69 8.52
CA LYS A 142 -22.27 -38.33 8.14
C LYS A 142 -23.40 -37.83 9.04
N ALA A 143 -24.61 -37.69 8.50
CA ALA A 143 -25.81 -37.53 9.31
C ALA A 143 -26.49 -38.89 9.48
N VAL A 144 -27.11 -39.11 10.64
CA VAL A 144 -27.89 -40.32 10.94
C VAL A 144 -29.20 -39.84 11.55
N LEU A 145 -30.32 -40.19 10.92
CA LEU A 145 -31.67 -39.88 11.37
C LEU A 145 -32.32 -41.18 11.83
N GLY A 146 -32.59 -41.30 13.14
CA GLY A 146 -33.00 -42.58 13.76
C GLY A 146 -34.50 -42.88 13.71
N ASP A 147 -35.35 -41.86 13.73
CA ASP A 147 -36.80 -41.98 13.89
C ASP A 147 -37.57 -41.43 12.68
N VAL A 148 -37.13 -41.74 11.45
CA VAL A 148 -37.84 -41.33 10.23
C VAL A 148 -38.98 -42.34 9.97
N PRO A 149 -40.20 -41.91 9.59
CA PRO A 149 -41.27 -42.84 9.22
C PRO A 149 -40.87 -43.83 8.12
N ILE A 150 -41.54 -44.98 8.05
CA ILE A 150 -41.45 -45.88 6.89
C ILE A 150 -42.25 -45.33 5.71
N GLY A 151 -41.74 -45.53 4.49
CA GLY A 151 -42.36 -45.05 3.27
C GLY A 151 -41.40 -44.34 2.31
N ALA A 152 -41.96 -43.59 1.38
CA ALA A 152 -41.21 -42.85 0.36
C ALA A 152 -40.83 -41.46 0.88
N HIS A 153 -39.52 -41.19 0.99
CA HIS A 153 -38.97 -39.93 1.45
C HIS A 153 -38.03 -39.32 0.42
N THR A 154 -37.88 -37.99 0.46
CA THR A 154 -37.00 -37.21 -0.43
C THR A 154 -35.97 -36.44 0.38
N VAL A 155 -34.71 -36.82 0.21
CA VAL A 155 -33.56 -36.17 0.85
C VAL A 155 -32.96 -35.17 -0.13
N THR A 156 -32.88 -33.91 0.26
CA THR A 156 -32.25 -32.86 -0.55
C THR A 156 -31.08 -32.23 0.17
N LEU A 157 -29.89 -32.27 -0.44
CA LEU A 157 -28.78 -31.43 -0.03
C LEU A 157 -28.75 -30.16 -0.89
N SER A 158 -28.76 -29.00 -0.23
CA SER A 158 -28.66 -27.69 -0.86
C SER A 158 -27.30 -27.07 -0.57
N TYR A 159 -26.55 -26.71 -1.62
CA TYR A 159 -25.29 -25.99 -1.53
C TYR A 159 -25.39 -24.67 -2.30
N GLY A 160 -25.51 -23.57 -1.56
CA GLY A 160 -25.78 -22.24 -2.13
C GLY A 160 -27.09 -22.21 -2.91
N LYS A 161 -26.99 -22.18 -4.25
CA LYS A 161 -28.15 -22.22 -5.16
C LYS A 161 -28.50 -23.61 -5.67
N GLU A 162 -27.55 -24.54 -5.67
CA GLU A 162 -27.74 -25.85 -6.29
C GLU A 162 -28.27 -26.87 -5.29
N LYS A 163 -29.01 -27.85 -5.80
CA LYS A 163 -29.69 -28.88 -5.01
C LYS A 163 -29.55 -30.24 -5.67
N GLU A 164 -29.09 -31.24 -4.91
CA GLU A 164 -29.20 -32.64 -5.29
C GLU A 164 -30.29 -33.28 -4.42
N THR A 165 -31.34 -33.82 -5.06
CA THR A 165 -32.45 -34.50 -4.39
C THR A 165 -32.42 -35.99 -4.75
N LYS A 166 -32.52 -36.87 -3.75
CA LYS A 166 -32.65 -38.32 -3.93
C LYS A 166 -33.86 -38.84 -3.16
N SER A 167 -34.60 -39.74 -3.78
CA SER A 167 -35.66 -40.49 -3.12
C SER A 167 -35.09 -41.71 -2.42
N VAL A 168 -35.66 -42.08 -1.28
CA VAL A 168 -35.36 -43.30 -0.51
C VAL A 168 -36.66 -43.95 -0.05
N MET A 169 -36.67 -45.28 0.03
CA MET A 169 -37.78 -46.06 0.59
C MET A 169 -37.34 -46.62 1.93
N LEU A 170 -37.88 -46.10 3.04
CA LEU A 170 -37.55 -46.59 4.37
C LEU A 170 -38.48 -47.75 4.77
N VAL A 171 -37.90 -48.78 5.37
CA VAL A 171 -38.54 -50.02 5.81
C VAL A 171 -38.25 -50.22 7.29
N GLU A 172 -39.21 -50.80 8.02
CA GLU A 172 -39.13 -50.91 9.48
C GLU A 172 -37.88 -51.69 9.93
N GLY A 173 -37.12 -51.12 10.86
CA GLY A 173 -35.90 -51.72 11.41
C GLY A 173 -34.69 -51.79 10.47
N MET A 174 -34.76 -51.22 9.27
CA MET A 174 -33.62 -51.15 8.33
C MET A 174 -32.91 -49.78 8.38
N THR A 175 -31.62 -49.78 8.02
CA THR A 175 -30.85 -48.55 7.76
C THR A 175 -30.62 -48.41 6.26
N GLU A 176 -31.10 -47.33 5.66
CA GLU A 176 -30.78 -46.95 4.27
C GLU A 176 -29.67 -45.88 4.26
N THR A 177 -28.64 -46.06 3.44
CA THR A 177 -27.51 -45.12 3.33
C THR A 177 -27.51 -44.40 1.98
N LEU A 178 -27.80 -43.09 1.99
CA LEU A 178 -27.72 -42.25 0.80
C LEU A 178 -26.33 -41.60 0.64
N TYR A 179 -25.65 -41.94 -0.45
CA TYR A 179 -24.38 -41.33 -0.85
C TYR A 179 -24.62 -40.12 -1.77
N PHE A 180 -24.22 -38.94 -1.32
CA PHE A 180 -24.24 -37.70 -2.11
C PHE A 180 -22.84 -37.40 -2.67
N THR A 181 -22.58 -37.99 -3.82
CA THR A 181 -21.38 -37.72 -4.64
C THR A 181 -21.57 -36.46 -5.46
N TRP A 182 -21.58 -35.31 -4.78
CA TRP A 182 -21.27 -34.04 -5.41
C TRP A 182 -20.00 -34.22 -6.24
N ARG A 183 -20.04 -33.83 -7.53
CA ARG A 183 -18.82 -33.72 -8.35
C ARG A 183 -17.83 -32.81 -7.61
N ASP A 184 -16.55 -33.02 -7.83
CA ASP A 184 -15.48 -32.31 -7.13
C ASP A 184 -15.43 -30.83 -7.56
N ILE A 185 -16.37 -30.02 -7.04
CA ILE A 185 -16.35 -28.55 -7.10
C ILE A 185 -15.32 -28.07 -6.08
N LEU A 186 -14.05 -28.34 -6.41
CA LEU A 186 -13.03 -27.32 -6.22
C LEU A 186 -13.52 -26.02 -6.90
N PRO A 187 -13.19 -24.83 -6.35
CA PRO A 187 -13.46 -23.56 -7.01
C PRO A 187 -13.08 -23.60 -8.49
N VAL A 188 -14.07 -23.34 -9.36
CA VAL A 188 -14.07 -23.70 -10.79
C VAL A 188 -12.70 -23.48 -11.43
N ASN A 189 -11.99 -24.58 -11.70
CA ASN A 189 -10.70 -24.55 -12.35
C ASN A 189 -10.89 -24.08 -13.80
N THR A 190 -10.59 -22.81 -14.04
CA THR A 190 -10.54 -22.29 -15.41
C THR A 190 -9.36 -22.98 -16.11
N SER A 191 -9.56 -23.46 -17.33
CA SER A 191 -8.78 -24.53 -17.98
C SER A 191 -7.30 -24.24 -18.32
N ASN A 192 -6.69 -23.28 -17.63
CA ASN A 192 -5.32 -22.80 -17.80
C ASN A 192 -4.57 -22.70 -16.45
N GLY A 193 -4.95 -23.46 -15.41
CA GLY A 193 -4.27 -23.47 -14.10
C GLY A 193 -4.60 -22.27 -13.21
N PHE A 194 -5.84 -21.79 -13.26
CA PHE A 194 -6.31 -20.63 -12.51
C PHE A 194 -7.61 -20.94 -11.76
N ILE A 195 -7.59 -20.70 -10.45
CA ILE A 195 -8.64 -20.97 -9.48
C ILE A 195 -9.48 -19.71 -9.23
N ARG A 196 -10.81 -19.85 -9.24
CA ARG A 196 -11.76 -18.76 -8.92
C ARG A 196 -12.04 -18.71 -7.41
N VAL A 197 -11.52 -17.71 -6.72
CA VAL A 197 -11.74 -17.51 -5.28
C VAL A 197 -12.96 -16.62 -5.07
N GLU A 198 -13.99 -17.15 -4.38
CA GLU A 198 -15.16 -16.38 -3.97
C GLU A 198 -14.80 -15.48 -2.79
N GLY A 199 -15.21 -14.21 -2.83
CA GLY A 199 -14.89 -13.23 -1.81
C GLY A 199 -15.66 -13.42 -0.50
N GLY A 200 -15.11 -12.87 0.59
CA GLY A 200 -15.70 -12.96 1.92
C GLY A 200 -14.97 -12.09 2.95
N GLY A 201 -15.40 -12.20 4.21
CA GLY A 201 -14.74 -11.56 5.33
C GLY A 201 -13.43 -12.26 5.70
N LEU A 202 -12.37 -11.48 5.91
CA LEU A 202 -11.07 -11.91 6.39
C LEU A 202 -10.70 -11.08 7.62
N LYS A 203 -10.31 -11.73 8.72
CA LYS A 203 -9.48 -11.08 9.74
C LYS A 203 -8.02 -11.30 9.38
N LEU A 204 -7.44 -10.31 8.69
CA LEU A 204 -6.05 -10.33 8.22
C LEU A 204 -5.13 -10.33 9.44
N LYS A 205 -4.21 -11.30 9.55
CA LYS A 205 -3.26 -11.38 10.66
C LYS A 205 -1.84 -11.26 10.13
N ILE A 206 -1.19 -10.13 10.39
CA ILE A 206 0.18 -9.89 9.92
C ILE A 206 1.14 -9.96 11.11
N SER A 207 2.03 -10.95 11.07
CA SER A 207 3.06 -11.21 12.07
C SER A 207 4.44 -10.74 11.58
N SER A 208 5.03 -9.77 12.30
CA SER A 208 6.36 -9.22 12.02
C SER A 208 7.03 -8.71 13.30
N GLY A 209 8.32 -8.99 13.47
CA GLY A 209 9.10 -8.59 14.64
C GLY A 209 8.57 -9.12 15.99
N GLY A 210 7.98 -10.32 16.00
CA GLY A 210 7.32 -10.90 17.18
C GLY A 210 5.93 -10.31 17.50
N SER A 211 5.52 -9.21 16.87
CA SER A 211 4.19 -8.64 17.01
C SER A 211 3.23 -9.17 15.94
N THR A 212 1.97 -9.40 16.28
CA THR A 212 0.89 -9.70 15.32
C THR A 212 -0.16 -8.61 15.38
N LYS A 213 -0.52 -8.04 14.22
CA LYS A 213 -1.61 -7.06 14.09
C LYS A 213 -2.77 -7.69 13.32
N GLU A 214 -3.99 -7.48 13.81
CA GLU A 214 -5.21 -7.97 13.18
C GLU A 214 -6.01 -6.82 12.55
N LYS A 215 -6.64 -7.07 11.39
CA LYS A 215 -7.53 -6.12 10.72
C LYS A 215 -8.64 -6.84 9.97
N ASP A 216 -9.88 -6.46 10.23
CA ASP A 216 -11.04 -6.95 9.47
C ASP A 216 -11.09 -6.30 8.08
N ILE A 217 -11.21 -7.12 7.04
CA ILE A 217 -11.19 -6.76 5.62
C ILE A 217 -12.26 -7.59 4.89
N ILE A 218 -12.94 -6.99 3.91
CA ILE A 218 -13.76 -7.74 2.95
C ILE A 218 -12.94 -7.92 1.66
N VAL A 219 -12.71 -9.17 1.28
CA VAL A 219 -12.03 -9.53 0.03
C VAL A 219 -13.11 -9.78 -1.03
N GLY A 220 -12.99 -9.17 -2.21
CA GLY A 220 -13.91 -9.39 -3.33
C GLY A 220 -13.67 -10.71 -4.06
N ASN A 221 -14.45 -11.02 -5.08
CA ASN A 221 -14.16 -12.17 -5.96
C ASN A 221 -12.90 -11.91 -6.80
N PHE A 222 -12.00 -12.89 -6.85
CA PHE A 222 -10.80 -12.85 -7.69
C PHE A 222 -10.49 -14.22 -8.30
N ILE A 223 -9.51 -14.25 -9.17
CA ILE A 223 -8.94 -15.46 -9.78
C ILE A 223 -7.46 -15.47 -9.38
N MET A 224 -6.90 -16.61 -8.99
CA MET A 224 -5.51 -16.78 -8.58
C MET A 224 -4.87 -17.95 -9.32
N SER A 225 -3.58 -17.88 -9.65
CA SER A 225 -2.86 -19.02 -10.25
C SER A 225 -2.73 -20.15 -9.22
N GLN A 226 -2.91 -21.38 -9.70
CA GLN A 226 -2.94 -22.57 -8.84
C GLN A 226 -1.58 -22.85 -8.17
N HIS A 227 -0.51 -22.29 -8.70
CA HIS A 227 0.86 -22.27 -8.18
C HIS A 227 1.54 -20.91 -8.47
N GLU A 228 2.79 -20.76 -8.05
CA GLU A 228 3.69 -19.64 -8.38
C GLU A 228 4.01 -19.59 -9.89
N VAL A 229 4.49 -18.46 -10.39
CA VAL A 229 5.00 -18.34 -11.76
C VAL A 229 6.32 -19.11 -11.87
N THR A 230 6.42 -20.05 -12.83
CA THR A 230 7.60 -20.89 -12.99
C THR A 230 8.71 -20.19 -13.78
N HIS A 231 9.93 -20.74 -13.73
CA HIS A 231 11.00 -20.31 -14.64
C HIS A 231 10.59 -20.43 -16.12
N ARG A 232 9.77 -21.42 -16.49
CA ARG A 232 9.25 -21.63 -17.85
C ARG A 232 8.44 -20.43 -18.32
N ASP A 233 7.48 -20.03 -17.48
CA ASP A 233 6.59 -18.91 -17.76
C ASP A 233 7.37 -17.58 -17.84
N PHE A 234 8.25 -17.33 -16.86
CA PHE A 234 9.03 -16.09 -16.82
C PHE A 234 10.09 -16.00 -17.93
N LEU A 235 10.65 -17.14 -18.36
CA LEU A 235 11.51 -17.19 -19.55
C LEU A 235 10.75 -16.89 -20.83
N GLU A 236 9.46 -17.24 -20.93
CA GLU A 236 8.63 -16.84 -22.07
C GLU A 236 8.47 -15.31 -22.11
N PHE A 237 8.25 -14.66 -20.95
CA PHE A 237 8.24 -13.19 -20.82
C PHE A 237 9.57 -12.55 -21.24
N LEU A 238 10.69 -13.01 -20.67
CA LEU A 238 12.01 -12.47 -20.99
C LEU A 238 12.40 -12.70 -22.46
N ASN A 239 11.90 -13.78 -23.08
CA ASN A 239 12.11 -14.07 -24.51
C ASN A 239 11.14 -13.34 -25.46
N ASP A 240 10.07 -12.73 -24.97
CA ASP A 240 9.24 -11.80 -25.75
C ASP A 240 9.71 -10.35 -25.56
N ALA A 241 9.85 -9.89 -24.31
CA ALA A 241 10.10 -8.49 -23.96
C ALA A 241 11.48 -7.96 -24.41
N PRO A 242 11.64 -6.62 -24.58
CA PRO A 242 12.90 -5.99 -24.97
C PRO A 242 13.81 -5.73 -23.73
N VAL A 243 14.07 -6.79 -22.95
CA VAL A 243 14.92 -6.72 -21.76
C VAL A 243 16.39 -6.68 -22.17
N SER A 244 17.19 -5.83 -21.52
CA SER A 244 18.63 -5.67 -21.78
C SER A 244 19.45 -6.90 -21.38
N SER A 245 20.70 -6.95 -21.86
CA SER A 245 21.73 -7.89 -21.39
C SER A 245 22.07 -7.75 -19.89
N SER A 246 21.74 -6.61 -19.28
CA SER A 246 21.84 -6.36 -17.83
C SER A 246 20.57 -6.76 -17.06
N GLY A 247 19.57 -7.36 -17.71
CA GLY A 247 18.33 -7.79 -17.06
C GLY A 247 17.36 -6.65 -16.73
N MET A 248 17.40 -5.55 -17.48
CA MET A 248 16.61 -4.33 -17.23
C MET A 248 15.56 -4.08 -18.31
N LEU A 249 14.40 -3.54 -17.92
CA LEU A 249 13.34 -3.06 -18.81
C LEU A 249 12.83 -1.72 -18.28
N ASN A 250 12.59 -0.73 -19.15
CA ASN A 250 12.07 0.59 -18.76
C ASN A 250 12.88 1.31 -17.64
N ARG A 251 14.20 1.01 -17.57
CA ARG A 251 15.16 1.38 -16.52
C ARG A 251 15.01 0.69 -15.15
N ASN A 252 13.99 -0.14 -14.97
CA ASN A 252 13.87 -0.99 -13.79
C ASN A 252 14.69 -2.28 -13.99
N LEU A 253 15.28 -2.78 -12.90
CA LEU A 253 15.89 -4.12 -12.87
C LEU A 253 14.78 -5.17 -12.80
N MET A 254 14.86 -6.21 -13.63
CA MET A 254 13.84 -7.27 -13.75
C MET A 254 14.30 -8.57 -13.09
N ILE A 255 15.57 -8.91 -13.32
CA ILE A 255 16.21 -10.16 -12.89
C ILE A 255 17.72 -9.95 -12.75
N ILE A 256 18.34 -10.57 -11.75
CA ILE A 256 19.80 -10.53 -11.55
C ILE A 256 20.45 -11.71 -12.31
N LEU A 257 21.32 -11.39 -13.27
CA LEU A 257 21.96 -12.34 -14.18
C LEU A 257 23.42 -12.68 -13.83
N ASN A 258 24.01 -11.94 -12.90
CA ASN A 258 25.46 -11.92 -12.64
C ASN A 258 25.87 -12.61 -11.32
N SER A 259 24.98 -13.40 -10.71
CA SER A 259 25.28 -14.15 -9.48
C SER A 259 25.58 -15.63 -9.77
N ALA A 260 26.32 -16.29 -8.86
CA ALA A 260 26.60 -17.72 -8.97
C ALA A 260 25.35 -18.62 -8.83
N ASP A 261 24.25 -18.08 -8.30
CA ASP A 261 22.96 -18.76 -8.11
C ASP A 261 21.94 -18.46 -9.22
N ALA A 262 22.30 -17.68 -10.25
CA ALA A 262 21.39 -17.27 -11.32
C ALA A 262 20.91 -18.47 -12.14
N ALA A 263 19.63 -18.83 -11.99
CA ALA A 263 18.98 -19.93 -12.72
C ALA A 263 18.69 -19.60 -14.19
N ILE A 264 18.57 -18.30 -14.50
CA ILE A 264 18.35 -17.76 -15.84
C ILE A 264 19.59 -16.96 -16.25
N LYS A 265 20.05 -17.14 -17.49
CA LYS A 265 21.15 -16.38 -18.07
C LYS A 265 20.73 -15.73 -19.39
N TYR A 266 21.19 -14.49 -19.61
CA TYR A 266 21.09 -13.84 -20.90
C TYR A 266 22.04 -14.52 -21.90
N SER A 267 21.49 -14.98 -23.02
CA SER A 267 22.22 -15.53 -24.15
C SER A 267 21.97 -14.65 -25.38
N LYS A 268 21.58 -15.20 -26.53
CA LYS A 268 21.05 -14.37 -27.64
C LYS A 268 19.59 -13.93 -27.41
N LYS A 269 18.93 -14.49 -26.40
CA LYS A 269 17.90 -13.78 -25.61
C LYS A 269 17.96 -14.28 -24.15
N PHE A 270 17.11 -15.19 -23.68
CA PHE A 270 17.26 -15.80 -22.34
C PHE A 270 17.07 -17.31 -22.33
N GLN A 271 17.81 -18.02 -21.46
CA GLN A 271 17.69 -19.47 -21.27
C GLN A 271 17.78 -19.87 -19.80
N PHE A 272 17.11 -20.97 -19.44
CA PHE A 272 17.36 -21.69 -18.20
C PHE A 272 18.74 -22.36 -18.30
N VAL A 273 19.60 -22.14 -17.31
CA VAL A 273 20.90 -22.85 -17.20
C VAL A 273 20.92 -23.83 -16.04
N GLY A 274 19.93 -23.75 -15.14
CA GLY A 274 19.97 -24.37 -13.83
C GLY A 274 20.96 -23.65 -12.90
N SER A 275 20.65 -23.64 -11.62
CA SER A 275 21.60 -23.23 -10.58
C SER A 275 21.64 -24.25 -9.46
N ARG A 276 22.47 -24.02 -8.43
CA ARG A 276 22.47 -24.87 -7.22
C ARG A 276 21.12 -24.81 -6.48
N ILE A 277 20.33 -23.75 -6.71
CA ILE A 277 19.07 -23.47 -6.03
C ILE A 277 17.85 -23.85 -6.87
N ALA A 278 17.93 -23.85 -8.21
CA ALA A 278 16.81 -24.24 -9.08
C ALA A 278 17.28 -25.23 -10.16
N ASN A 279 16.75 -26.46 -10.15
CA ASN A 279 17.22 -27.58 -10.99
C ASN A 279 16.30 -27.90 -12.19
N SER A 280 15.07 -27.36 -12.23
CA SER A 280 14.12 -27.57 -13.32
C SER A 280 13.45 -26.25 -13.72
N ILE A 281 13.07 -26.15 -14.99
CA ILE A 281 12.32 -25.00 -15.53
C ILE A 281 10.91 -24.88 -14.94
N ASP A 282 10.41 -25.95 -14.29
CA ASP A 282 9.10 -26.03 -13.63
C ASP A 282 9.16 -25.73 -12.12
N THR A 283 10.32 -25.30 -11.62
CA THR A 283 10.45 -24.67 -10.30
C THR A 283 9.95 -23.21 -10.36
N PRO A 284 9.47 -22.62 -9.24
CA PRO A 284 9.08 -21.21 -9.21
C PRO A 284 10.25 -20.31 -9.60
N VAL A 285 9.99 -19.23 -10.33
CA VAL A 285 11.04 -18.31 -10.75
C VAL A 285 11.66 -17.59 -9.54
N ILE A 286 12.99 -17.56 -9.48
CA ILE A 286 13.76 -16.90 -8.42
C ILE A 286 14.66 -15.78 -8.97
N GLY A 287 15.10 -14.87 -8.10
CA GLY A 287 15.95 -13.75 -8.49
C GLY A 287 15.20 -12.64 -9.24
N VAL A 288 13.87 -12.65 -9.19
CA VAL A 288 12.99 -11.67 -9.84
C VAL A 288 12.62 -10.54 -8.87
N THR A 289 12.71 -9.30 -9.35
CA THR A 289 12.33 -8.10 -8.60
C THR A 289 10.81 -7.90 -8.60
N TRP A 290 10.29 -7.03 -7.74
CA TRP A 290 8.88 -6.66 -7.78
C TRP A 290 8.51 -5.99 -9.13
N TYR A 291 9.41 -5.14 -9.66
CA TYR A 291 9.27 -4.58 -11.01
C TYR A 291 9.22 -5.66 -12.10
N GLY A 292 10.05 -6.70 -11.97
CA GLY A 292 10.03 -7.90 -12.80
C GLY A 292 8.67 -8.57 -12.84
N ALA A 293 8.05 -8.74 -11.68
CA ALA A 293 6.74 -9.38 -11.56
C ALA A 293 5.58 -8.53 -12.12
N VAL A 294 5.58 -7.20 -11.93
CA VAL A 294 4.48 -6.34 -12.45
C VAL A 294 4.53 -6.13 -13.97
N GLU A 295 5.72 -6.05 -14.58
CA GLU A 295 5.84 -6.05 -16.05
C GLU A 295 5.47 -7.42 -16.65
N TYR A 296 5.83 -8.52 -15.98
CA TYR A 296 5.36 -9.86 -16.36
C TYR A 296 3.83 -9.92 -16.36
N CYS A 297 3.18 -9.45 -15.30
CA CYS A 297 1.72 -9.39 -15.19
C CYS A 297 1.09 -8.59 -16.36
N ASN A 298 1.66 -7.44 -16.69
CA ASN A 298 1.25 -6.61 -17.83
C ASN A 298 1.47 -7.29 -19.18
N TRP A 299 2.62 -7.94 -19.39
CA TRP A 299 2.91 -8.69 -20.61
C TRP A 299 1.96 -9.87 -20.79
N LEU A 300 1.73 -10.65 -19.74
CA LEU A 300 0.82 -11.80 -19.78
C LEU A 300 -0.62 -11.35 -20.06
N SER A 301 -1.02 -10.19 -19.54
CA SER A 301 -2.31 -9.58 -19.86
C SER A 301 -2.44 -9.33 -21.36
N ARG A 302 -1.48 -8.61 -21.97
CA ARG A 302 -1.43 -8.37 -23.43
C ARG A 302 -1.44 -9.70 -24.21
N LYS A 303 -0.61 -10.67 -23.81
CA LYS A 303 -0.46 -11.97 -24.46
C LYS A 303 -1.70 -12.88 -24.38
N LYS A 304 -2.57 -12.67 -23.39
CA LYS A 304 -3.85 -13.38 -23.23
C LYS A 304 -5.07 -12.53 -23.61
N GLY A 305 -4.88 -11.41 -24.33
CA GLY A 305 -5.99 -10.55 -24.79
C GLY A 305 -6.75 -9.86 -23.66
N ARG A 306 -6.06 -9.46 -22.60
CA ARG A 306 -6.58 -8.72 -21.44
C ARG A 306 -5.95 -7.34 -21.33
N ASP A 307 -6.69 -6.42 -20.73
CA ASP A 307 -6.25 -5.04 -20.51
C ASP A 307 -5.18 -4.99 -19.39
N PRO A 308 -3.98 -4.42 -19.64
CA PRO A 308 -2.93 -4.30 -18.63
C PRO A 308 -3.39 -3.47 -17.43
N VAL A 309 -3.09 -3.95 -16.22
CA VAL A 309 -3.55 -3.34 -14.97
C VAL A 309 -2.55 -2.36 -14.37
N TYR A 310 -1.30 -2.36 -14.80
CA TYR A 310 -0.26 -1.49 -14.25
C TYR A 310 0.20 -0.44 -15.25
N ASN A 311 0.09 0.83 -14.87
CA ASN A 311 0.71 1.95 -15.57
C ASN A 311 2.07 2.22 -14.93
N ILE A 312 3.15 2.00 -15.69
CA ILE A 312 4.54 1.95 -15.19
C ILE A 312 5.30 3.16 -15.72
N GLY A 313 5.80 4.00 -14.81
CA GLY A 313 6.52 5.24 -15.10
C GLY A 313 7.83 5.30 -14.32
N GLY A 314 8.86 4.62 -14.83
CA GLY A 314 10.10 4.39 -14.08
C GLY A 314 9.83 3.57 -12.82
N SER A 315 10.28 4.07 -11.67
CA SER A 315 10.06 3.45 -10.35
C SER A 315 8.60 3.53 -9.85
N THR A 316 7.78 4.41 -10.42
CA THR A 316 6.37 4.59 -10.02
C THR A 316 5.48 3.62 -10.80
N VAL A 317 4.63 2.87 -10.10
CA VAL A 317 3.69 1.90 -10.68
C VAL A 317 2.29 2.14 -10.12
N ASN A 318 1.34 2.46 -11.00
CA ASN A 318 -0.06 2.74 -10.64
C ASN A 318 -0.97 1.60 -11.09
N TRP A 319 -1.79 1.06 -10.19
CA TRP A 319 -2.76 0.00 -10.50
C TRP A 319 -4.11 0.58 -10.95
N ASP A 320 -4.44 0.40 -12.23
CA ASP A 320 -5.80 0.55 -12.76
C ASP A 320 -6.68 -0.62 -12.29
N ARG A 321 -7.62 -0.32 -11.38
CA ARG A 321 -8.57 -1.30 -10.81
C ARG A 321 -9.78 -1.58 -11.70
N THR A 322 -9.90 -0.93 -12.87
CA THR A 322 -10.96 -1.17 -13.86
C THR A 322 -10.53 -2.17 -14.95
N ALA A 323 -9.23 -2.29 -15.20
CA ALA A 323 -8.66 -3.24 -16.15
C ALA A 323 -8.81 -4.71 -15.68
N ASN A 324 -8.90 -5.64 -16.64
CA ASN A 324 -9.20 -7.06 -16.40
C ASN A 324 -7.98 -8.01 -16.46
N GLY A 325 -6.77 -7.46 -16.56
CA GLY A 325 -5.52 -8.20 -16.64
C GLY A 325 -5.11 -8.95 -15.37
N TYR A 326 -3.96 -9.61 -15.51
CA TYR A 326 -3.23 -10.23 -14.40
C TYR A 326 -2.43 -9.19 -13.64
N ARG A 327 -2.23 -9.46 -12.35
CA ARG A 327 -1.56 -8.63 -11.34
C ARG A 327 -0.90 -9.54 -10.30
N LEU A 328 -0.13 -8.94 -9.40
CA LEU A 328 0.13 -9.53 -8.09
C LEU A 328 -1.17 -9.59 -7.27
N PRO A 329 -1.32 -10.56 -6.35
CA PRO A 329 -2.34 -10.50 -5.32
C PRO A 329 -2.07 -9.33 -4.36
N THR A 330 -3.11 -8.79 -3.74
CA THR A 330 -2.93 -8.02 -2.50
C THR A 330 -2.59 -8.95 -1.34
N GLU A 331 -1.96 -8.44 -0.29
CA GLU A 331 -1.66 -9.20 0.94
C GLU A 331 -2.95 -9.81 1.54
N ALA A 332 -4.10 -9.14 1.38
CA ALA A 332 -5.40 -9.65 1.82
C ALA A 332 -5.96 -10.77 0.92
N GLU A 333 -5.86 -10.66 -0.40
CA GLU A 333 -6.24 -11.75 -1.31
C GLU A 333 -5.31 -12.97 -1.14
N TRP A 334 -4.02 -12.73 -0.92
CA TRP A 334 -3.02 -13.76 -0.65
C TRP A 334 -3.35 -14.52 0.64
N GLU A 335 -3.53 -13.82 1.77
CA GLU A 335 -3.80 -14.49 3.04
C GLU A 335 -5.19 -15.15 3.05
N TYR A 336 -6.20 -14.53 2.43
CA TYR A 336 -7.51 -15.16 2.28
C TYR A 336 -7.43 -16.45 1.46
N ALA A 337 -6.71 -16.45 0.33
CA ALA A 337 -6.47 -17.66 -0.44
C ALA A 337 -5.70 -18.71 0.38
N ALA A 338 -4.61 -18.34 1.05
CA ALA A 338 -3.78 -19.26 1.84
C ALA A 338 -4.56 -19.94 2.98
N ARG A 339 -5.48 -19.22 3.63
CA ARG A 339 -6.39 -19.75 4.65
C ARG A 339 -7.50 -20.66 4.12
N GLY A 340 -7.64 -20.84 2.80
CA GLY A 340 -8.72 -21.63 2.20
C GLY A 340 -9.98 -20.83 1.82
N GLY A 341 -9.95 -19.50 1.91
CA GLY A 341 -11.07 -18.61 1.58
C GLY A 341 -12.36 -18.94 2.33
N SER A 342 -13.48 -19.05 1.62
CA SER A 342 -14.78 -19.48 2.17
C SER A 342 -14.79 -20.89 2.77
N TYR A 343 -13.73 -21.68 2.58
CA TYR A 343 -13.58 -23.06 3.07
C TYR A 343 -12.62 -23.17 4.27
N ILE A 344 -12.27 -22.04 4.90
CA ILE A 344 -11.27 -21.93 5.96
C ILE A 344 -11.42 -22.95 7.10
N ARG A 345 -10.36 -23.74 7.33
CA ARG A 345 -10.28 -24.75 8.41
C ARG A 345 -9.45 -24.30 9.62
N GLY A 346 -8.89 -23.08 9.57
CA GLY A 346 -8.06 -22.54 10.65
C GLY A 346 -6.65 -23.13 10.73
N PHE A 347 -6.16 -23.77 9.66
CA PHE A 347 -4.82 -24.37 9.64
C PHE A 347 -3.69 -23.35 9.80
N THR A 348 -2.56 -23.84 10.32
CA THR A 348 -1.30 -23.10 10.53
C THR A 348 -0.57 -22.79 9.21
N TYR A 349 -0.56 -23.76 8.30
CA TYR A 349 0.03 -23.71 6.96
C TYR A 349 -1.05 -23.95 5.91
N ALA A 350 -0.80 -23.58 4.65
CA ALA A 350 -1.81 -23.70 3.60
C ALA A 350 -2.20 -25.19 3.38
N GLY A 351 -3.40 -25.58 3.78
CA GLY A 351 -3.92 -26.94 3.64
C GLY A 351 -3.49 -27.97 4.71
N SER A 352 -2.68 -27.60 5.70
CA SER A 352 -2.36 -28.52 6.82
C SER A 352 -1.82 -27.81 8.07
N ASN A 353 -1.89 -28.49 9.21
CA ASN A 353 -1.09 -28.16 10.39
C ASN A 353 0.30 -28.82 10.37
N ASN A 354 0.51 -29.78 9.47
CA ASN A 354 1.81 -30.42 9.23
C ASN A 354 2.54 -29.70 8.09
N ILE A 355 3.68 -29.07 8.39
CA ILE A 355 4.45 -28.32 7.39
C ILE A 355 5.05 -29.24 6.31
N ASP A 356 5.39 -30.49 6.64
CA ASP A 356 5.96 -31.43 5.67
C ASP A 356 4.96 -31.88 4.60
N GLU A 357 3.66 -31.81 4.88
CA GLU A 357 2.62 -31.94 3.85
C GLU A 357 2.50 -30.68 2.99
N ALA A 358 2.50 -29.50 3.60
CA ALA A 358 2.13 -28.24 2.96
C ALA A 358 3.27 -27.55 2.19
N ALA A 359 4.53 -27.75 2.59
CA ALA A 359 5.61 -26.84 2.23
C ALA A 359 6.94 -27.51 1.88
N TRP A 360 7.69 -26.85 0.98
CA TRP A 360 9.14 -27.02 0.84
C TRP A 360 9.86 -25.95 1.68
N TYR A 361 10.49 -26.34 2.79
CA TYR A 361 11.11 -25.43 3.76
C TYR A 361 12.49 -25.97 4.20
N LYS A 362 13.18 -25.26 5.10
CA LYS A 362 14.60 -25.52 5.44
C LYS A 362 14.95 -26.99 5.71
N ALA A 363 14.09 -27.75 6.40
CA ALA A 363 14.40 -29.13 6.78
C ALA A 363 14.24 -30.12 5.62
N ASN A 364 13.27 -29.93 4.72
CA ASN A 364 12.89 -30.90 3.69
C ASN A 364 13.26 -30.50 2.24
N SER A 365 13.65 -29.24 2.01
CA SER A 365 13.92 -28.74 0.66
C SER A 365 15.22 -29.29 0.06
N GLY A 366 16.22 -29.66 0.86
CA GLY A 366 17.56 -29.97 0.34
C GLY A 366 18.26 -28.76 -0.28
N ASN A 367 18.03 -27.58 0.31
CA ASN A 367 18.62 -26.28 -0.03
C ASN A 367 18.36 -25.82 -1.48
N ARG A 368 17.12 -25.95 -1.96
CA ARG A 368 16.69 -25.60 -3.34
C ARG A 368 15.18 -25.39 -3.44
N THR A 369 14.73 -24.67 -4.47
CA THR A 369 13.33 -24.70 -4.90
C THR A 369 12.98 -26.05 -5.55
N HIS A 370 11.70 -26.38 -5.54
CA HIS A 370 11.15 -27.61 -6.11
C HIS A 370 10.11 -27.31 -7.19
N THR A 371 9.85 -28.30 -8.04
CA THR A 371 8.76 -28.24 -9.02
C THR A 371 7.45 -27.91 -8.30
N VAL A 372 6.70 -26.95 -8.83
CA VAL A 372 5.42 -26.52 -8.27
C VAL A 372 4.35 -27.62 -8.31
N GLY A 373 3.34 -27.54 -7.45
CA GLY A 373 2.23 -28.48 -7.36
C GLY A 373 2.62 -29.85 -6.80
N ARG A 374 3.66 -29.91 -5.95
CA ARG A 374 4.21 -31.19 -5.41
C ARG A 374 3.97 -31.39 -3.92
N LYS A 375 3.59 -30.35 -3.19
CA LYS A 375 3.07 -30.45 -1.82
C LYS A 375 1.55 -30.55 -1.84
N LYS A 376 0.94 -30.64 -0.66
CA LYS A 376 -0.52 -30.70 -0.48
C LYS A 376 -1.15 -29.34 -0.82
N ALA A 377 -2.15 -29.34 -1.69
CA ALA A 377 -2.96 -28.15 -1.93
C ALA A 377 -3.83 -27.82 -0.71
N ASN A 378 -4.21 -26.54 -0.59
CA ASN A 378 -5.20 -26.12 0.38
C ASN A 378 -6.65 -26.37 -0.11
N GLU A 379 -7.63 -25.91 0.66
CA GLU A 379 -9.06 -26.14 0.43
C GLU A 379 -9.59 -25.55 -0.89
N LEU A 380 -8.87 -24.58 -1.47
CA LEU A 380 -9.17 -24.02 -2.78
C LEU A 380 -8.49 -24.79 -3.94
N GLY A 381 -7.75 -25.86 -3.65
CA GLY A 381 -6.92 -26.57 -4.62
C GLY A 381 -5.68 -25.79 -5.07
N ILE A 382 -5.27 -24.77 -4.30
CA ILE A 382 -4.08 -23.95 -4.58
C ILE A 382 -2.88 -24.54 -3.83
N PHE A 383 -1.76 -24.69 -4.54
CA PHE A 383 -0.51 -25.26 -4.04
C PHE A 383 0.51 -24.19 -3.64
N ASP A 384 1.45 -24.60 -2.79
CA ASP A 384 2.71 -23.89 -2.50
C ASP A 384 2.52 -22.45 -1.97
N LEU A 385 1.33 -22.13 -1.42
CA LEU A 385 1.09 -20.94 -0.58
C LEU A 385 1.78 -21.05 0.80
N THR A 386 2.73 -21.97 0.95
CA THR A 386 3.62 -22.10 2.10
C THR A 386 4.93 -22.74 1.64
N GLY A 387 6.06 -22.08 1.91
CA GLY A 387 7.38 -22.54 1.48
C GLY A 387 7.61 -22.38 -0.03
N ASN A 388 8.60 -23.12 -0.54
CA ASN A 388 9.17 -23.03 -1.88
C ASN A 388 9.82 -21.66 -2.16
N VAL A 389 9.05 -20.59 -2.31
CA VAL A 389 9.52 -19.20 -2.44
C VAL A 389 8.60 -18.22 -1.72
N TRP A 390 9.16 -17.12 -1.22
CA TRP A 390 8.35 -15.98 -0.83
C TRP A 390 7.73 -15.32 -2.06
N GLU A 391 6.45 -15.01 -1.99
CA GLU A 391 5.69 -14.43 -3.09
C GLU A 391 5.48 -12.92 -2.92
N TRP A 392 5.89 -12.15 -3.93
CA TRP A 392 5.59 -10.71 -3.99
C TRP A 392 4.09 -10.44 -3.99
N CYS A 393 3.64 -9.56 -3.10
CA CYS A 393 2.31 -8.97 -3.10
C CYS A 393 2.33 -7.55 -3.67
N TRP A 394 1.16 -7.00 -3.98
CA TRP A 394 1.01 -5.61 -4.41
C TRP A 394 1.40 -4.59 -3.31
N ASP A 395 1.00 -4.87 -2.07
CA ASP A 395 0.92 -3.87 -0.99
C ASP A 395 2.26 -3.32 -0.51
N GLU A 396 2.22 -2.07 -0.05
CA GLU A 396 3.38 -1.34 0.46
C GLU A 396 3.52 -1.51 1.98
N VAL A 397 4.73 -1.85 2.41
CA VAL A 397 5.12 -1.93 3.81
C VAL A 397 5.84 -0.65 4.18
N ILE A 398 5.07 0.30 4.71
CA ILE A 398 5.59 1.56 5.24
C ILE A 398 6.30 1.27 6.57
N LYS A 399 7.60 1.60 6.63
CA LYS A 399 8.37 1.67 7.89
C LYS A 399 8.63 3.15 8.18
N THR A 400 8.49 3.54 9.44
CA THR A 400 8.65 4.94 9.90
C THR A 400 10.01 5.54 9.54
N ASP A 401 11.02 4.68 9.40
CA ASP A 401 12.42 5.07 9.31
C ASP A 401 13.00 4.87 7.89
N SER A 402 12.15 4.55 6.90
CA SER A 402 12.55 4.30 5.50
C SER A 402 11.95 5.34 4.54
N PRO A 403 12.77 6.10 3.79
CA PRO A 403 12.29 7.06 2.79
C PRO A 403 11.82 6.40 1.47
N VAL A 404 11.69 5.06 1.44
CA VAL A 404 11.22 4.28 0.30
C VAL A 404 10.20 3.23 0.76
N SER A 405 9.05 3.16 0.08
CA SER A 405 8.06 2.10 0.27
C SER A 405 8.64 0.73 -0.10
N LEU A 406 8.68 -0.17 0.88
CA LEU A 406 9.02 -1.58 0.69
C LEU A 406 7.76 -2.32 0.19
N ARG A 407 7.92 -3.49 -0.44
CA ARG A 407 6.79 -4.32 -0.91
C ARG A 407 6.65 -5.57 -0.04
N ALA A 408 5.42 -5.99 0.21
CA ALA A 408 5.13 -7.17 1.02
C ALA A 408 5.48 -8.48 0.30
N LEU A 409 5.98 -9.44 1.08
CA LEU A 409 6.30 -10.81 0.69
C LEU A 409 5.65 -11.78 1.68
N ARG A 410 5.02 -12.85 1.19
CA ARG A 410 4.30 -13.86 2.01
C ARG A 410 4.69 -15.29 1.62
N GLY A 411 4.42 -16.27 2.49
CA GLY A 411 4.56 -17.72 2.22
C GLY A 411 5.69 -18.46 2.93
N GLY A 412 6.85 -17.83 3.17
CA GLY A 412 8.07 -18.59 3.51
C GLY A 412 8.74 -19.19 2.26
N GLY A 413 10.05 -19.45 2.31
CA GLY A 413 10.79 -20.05 1.19
C GLY A 413 11.53 -21.33 1.56
N TRP A 414 12.13 -21.98 0.57
CA TRP A 414 12.86 -23.25 0.70
C TRP A 414 13.94 -23.28 1.79
N LYS A 415 14.47 -22.13 2.20
CA LYS A 415 15.55 -21.99 3.18
C LYS A 415 15.07 -21.66 4.61
N ASP A 416 13.78 -21.36 4.76
CA ASP A 416 13.25 -20.67 5.94
C ASP A 416 12.66 -21.64 6.97
N SER A 417 12.52 -21.16 8.21
CA SER A 417 12.05 -21.98 9.34
C SER A 417 10.53 -22.18 9.32
N GLU A 418 10.05 -23.14 10.10
CA GLU A 418 8.62 -23.41 10.27
C GLU A 418 7.85 -22.16 10.73
N THR A 419 8.43 -21.37 11.63
CA THR A 419 7.83 -20.13 12.14
C THR A 419 7.85 -18.98 11.12
N ASP A 420 8.72 -19.06 10.11
CA ASP A 420 8.74 -18.15 8.96
C ASP A 420 7.78 -18.57 7.84
N SER A 421 7.35 -19.83 7.82
CA SER A 421 6.34 -20.38 6.90
C SER A 421 4.89 -20.22 7.37
N LEU A 422 4.62 -19.61 8.53
CA LEU A 422 3.24 -19.41 9.00
C LEU A 422 2.42 -18.56 8.02
N ILE A 423 1.13 -18.87 7.80
CA ILE A 423 0.24 -18.08 6.92
C ILE A 423 0.19 -16.59 7.31
N ALA A 424 0.39 -16.25 8.60
CA ALA A 424 0.42 -14.88 9.09
C ALA A 424 1.76 -14.14 8.88
N ARG A 425 2.84 -14.84 8.51
CA ARG A 425 4.19 -14.27 8.46
C ARG A 425 4.40 -13.40 7.22
N ARG A 426 4.82 -12.15 7.44
CA ARG A 426 5.29 -11.24 6.38
C ARG A 426 6.77 -10.94 6.52
N ILE A 427 7.47 -10.92 5.38
CA ILE A 427 8.71 -10.13 5.21
C ILE A 427 8.48 -9.02 4.18
N ASP A 428 9.45 -8.14 4.02
CA ASP A 428 9.38 -7.01 3.11
C ASP A 428 10.76 -6.69 2.53
N ALA A 429 10.80 -6.10 1.34
CA ALA A 429 12.02 -5.76 0.64
C ALA A 429 11.79 -4.58 -0.34
N TYR A 430 12.87 -3.93 -0.81
CA TYR A 430 12.78 -2.89 -1.83
C TYR A 430 12.30 -3.48 -3.17
N PRO A 431 11.50 -2.74 -3.98
CA PRO A 431 10.89 -3.27 -5.20
C PRO A 431 11.88 -3.60 -6.33
N ASP A 432 13.10 -3.09 -6.25
CA ASP A 432 14.24 -3.37 -7.15
C ASP A 432 15.18 -4.47 -6.63
N SER A 433 15.03 -4.89 -5.37
CA SER A 433 15.77 -6.02 -4.81
C SER A 433 15.24 -7.35 -5.34
N SER A 434 16.10 -8.36 -5.41
CA SER A 434 15.67 -9.75 -5.60
C SER A 434 16.57 -10.73 -4.84
N ALA A 435 16.09 -11.95 -4.65
CA ALA A 435 16.81 -13.01 -3.95
C ALA A 435 16.52 -14.39 -4.57
N ASN A 436 17.38 -15.37 -4.29
CA ASN A 436 17.23 -16.78 -4.70
C ASN A 436 16.11 -17.53 -3.94
N PHE A 437 15.28 -16.81 -3.18
CA PHE A 437 14.06 -17.26 -2.49
C PHE A 437 12.86 -16.30 -2.68
N TYR A 438 12.95 -15.31 -3.60
CA TYR A 438 11.83 -14.43 -3.97
C TYR A 438 11.30 -14.83 -5.35
N GLY A 439 10.01 -15.17 -5.41
CA GLY A 439 9.21 -15.37 -6.61
C GLY A 439 7.87 -14.62 -6.47
N PHE A 440 6.84 -15.07 -7.20
CA PHE A 440 5.50 -14.48 -7.14
C PHE A 440 4.45 -15.41 -7.75
N ARG A 441 3.18 -15.18 -7.43
CA ARG A 441 2.03 -15.77 -8.14
C ARG A 441 1.11 -14.70 -8.72
N LEU A 442 0.14 -15.14 -9.53
CA LEU A 442 -0.76 -14.25 -10.25
C LEU A 442 -2.13 -14.19 -9.59
N ALA A 443 -2.69 -12.99 -9.58
CA ALA A 443 -4.11 -12.75 -9.38
C ALA A 443 -4.71 -12.02 -10.60
N ALA A 444 -6.03 -12.06 -10.73
CA ALA A 444 -6.82 -11.21 -11.63
C ALA A 444 -8.18 -10.96 -11.00
N SER A 445 -8.82 -9.83 -11.30
CA SER A 445 -10.21 -9.60 -10.89
C SER A 445 -11.17 -10.50 -11.68
N GLU A 446 -12.30 -10.92 -11.08
CA GLU A 446 -13.30 -11.71 -11.81
C GLU A 446 -13.84 -10.93 -13.04
N ARG A 447 -14.00 -11.62 -14.18
CA ARG A 447 -14.37 -11.02 -15.47
C ARG A 447 -15.88 -10.70 -15.47
N LEU A 448 -16.24 -9.45 -15.76
CA LEU A 448 -17.61 -8.92 -15.66
C LEU A 448 -18.60 -9.44 -16.73
N ASP A 449 -18.23 -10.48 -17.49
CA ASP A 449 -18.97 -11.04 -18.62
C ASP A 449 -19.62 -12.40 -18.35
N THR A 450 -19.23 -13.09 -17.27
CA THR A 450 -19.78 -14.42 -16.88
C THR A 450 -21.24 -14.37 -16.42
N PHE A 451 -21.76 -13.19 -16.09
CA PHE A 451 -23.07 -12.99 -15.50
C PHE A 451 -24.17 -12.70 -16.55
N SER A 452 -24.80 -13.74 -17.08
CA SER A 452 -25.81 -13.62 -18.14
C SER A 452 -27.17 -13.09 -17.67
N GLY A 453 -27.38 -11.77 -17.82
CA GLY A 453 -28.66 -11.12 -17.56
C GLY A 453 -28.52 -9.64 -17.18
N PHE A 454 -29.65 -9.02 -16.86
CA PHE A 454 -29.72 -7.64 -16.37
C PHE A 454 -30.61 -7.56 -15.12
N GLY A 455 -30.38 -6.54 -14.30
CA GLY A 455 -31.18 -6.16 -13.13
C GLY A 455 -31.10 -4.65 -12.90
N GLU A 456 -31.43 -4.21 -11.69
CA GLU A 456 -31.40 -2.81 -11.29
C GLU A 456 -30.58 -2.60 -10.00
N ILE A 457 -30.06 -1.39 -9.81
CA ILE A 457 -29.50 -0.92 -8.53
C ILE A 457 -30.32 0.28 -8.07
N VAL A 458 -30.81 0.22 -6.83
CA VAL A 458 -31.30 1.37 -6.07
C VAL A 458 -30.15 1.92 -5.22
N VAL A 459 -29.90 3.21 -5.35
CA VAL A 459 -28.82 3.95 -4.67
C VAL A 459 -29.46 4.99 -3.75
N LYS A 460 -29.27 4.84 -2.44
CA LYS A 460 -29.68 5.84 -1.43
C LYS A 460 -28.44 6.52 -0.88
N THR A 461 -28.52 7.82 -0.55
CA THR A 461 -27.34 8.56 -0.06
C THR A 461 -27.69 9.64 0.96
N GLU A 462 -26.99 9.68 2.10
CA GLU A 462 -27.07 10.75 3.11
C GLU A 462 -26.18 11.96 2.77
N ILE A 463 -25.50 11.91 1.62
CA ILE A 463 -24.49 12.86 1.15
C ILE A 463 -24.76 13.27 -0.30
N SER A 464 -24.56 14.54 -0.63
CA SER A 464 -24.64 15.05 -2.01
C SER A 464 -23.36 14.70 -2.77
N GLY A 465 -23.45 14.20 -4.00
CA GLY A 465 -22.26 13.89 -4.80
C GLY A 465 -22.53 13.37 -6.20
N LYS A 466 -21.49 13.27 -7.02
CA LYS A 466 -21.53 12.66 -8.35
C LYS A 466 -21.54 11.13 -8.21
N LEU A 467 -22.59 10.48 -8.69
CA LEU A 467 -22.74 9.03 -8.71
C LEU A 467 -21.97 8.41 -9.88
N PHE A 468 -21.17 7.40 -9.58
CA PHE A 468 -20.44 6.57 -10.53
C PHE A 468 -20.82 5.08 -10.36
N LEU A 469 -20.84 4.36 -11.48
CA LEU A 469 -20.98 2.90 -11.53
C LEU A 469 -19.75 2.32 -12.26
N ASN A 470 -19.00 1.44 -11.59
CA ASN A 470 -17.73 0.89 -12.09
C ASN A 470 -16.78 1.98 -12.62
N GLY A 471 -16.71 3.13 -11.95
CA GLY A 471 -15.87 4.27 -12.34
C GLY A 471 -16.43 5.14 -13.48
N LYS A 472 -17.55 4.77 -14.11
CA LYS A 472 -18.26 5.61 -15.11
C LYS A 472 -19.27 6.52 -14.42
N TYR A 473 -19.26 7.81 -14.77
CA TYR A 473 -20.24 8.80 -14.26
C TYR A 473 -21.67 8.48 -14.74
N MET A 474 -22.63 8.62 -13.83
CA MET A 474 -24.05 8.33 -14.06
C MET A 474 -24.95 9.56 -13.84
N ALA A 475 -24.83 10.25 -12.70
CA ALA A 475 -25.69 11.36 -12.29
C ALA A 475 -25.04 12.24 -11.21
N VAL A 476 -25.65 13.39 -10.89
CA VAL A 476 -25.48 14.03 -9.58
C VAL A 476 -26.62 13.52 -8.68
N MET A 477 -26.30 13.22 -7.43
CA MET A 477 -27.22 12.90 -6.36
C MET A 477 -27.20 14.04 -5.33
N ALA A 478 -28.37 14.46 -4.85
CA ALA A 478 -28.51 15.30 -3.68
C ALA A 478 -28.50 14.47 -2.38
N LYS A 479 -28.23 15.14 -1.26
CA LYS A 479 -28.38 14.57 0.08
C LYS A 479 -29.81 14.08 0.31
N ASN A 480 -29.93 12.85 0.80
CA ASN A 480 -31.16 12.10 1.06
C ASN A 480 -31.95 11.71 -0.21
N GLU A 481 -31.34 11.72 -1.39
CA GLU A 481 -31.97 11.28 -2.65
C GLU A 481 -31.86 9.76 -2.86
N GLU A 482 -32.87 9.17 -3.53
CA GLU A 482 -32.84 7.81 -4.07
C GLU A 482 -32.74 7.85 -5.61
N GLY A 483 -31.70 7.21 -6.16
CA GLY A 483 -31.46 7.10 -7.60
C GLY A 483 -31.53 5.65 -8.05
N ARG A 484 -32.14 5.38 -9.21
CA ARG A 484 -32.33 4.01 -9.72
C ARG A 484 -31.63 3.78 -11.05
N LEU A 485 -30.60 2.95 -11.05
CA LEU A 485 -29.84 2.53 -12.23
C LEU A 485 -30.47 1.26 -12.81
N ARG A 486 -30.94 1.31 -14.06
CA ARG A 486 -31.61 0.18 -14.74
C ARG A 486 -30.74 -0.42 -15.85
N ASN A 487 -31.08 -1.63 -16.29
CA ASN A 487 -30.33 -2.39 -17.30
C ASN A 487 -28.85 -2.59 -16.91
N ILE A 488 -28.59 -2.74 -15.61
CA ILE A 488 -27.27 -3.08 -15.11
C ILE A 488 -27.07 -4.58 -15.33
N ARG A 489 -25.92 -5.00 -15.88
CA ARG A 489 -25.63 -6.43 -16.04
C ARG A 489 -25.74 -7.10 -14.67
N SER A 490 -26.09 -8.38 -14.62
CA SER A 490 -25.82 -9.15 -13.39
C SER A 490 -24.30 -9.14 -13.09
N GLY A 491 -23.93 -9.36 -11.82
CA GLY A 491 -22.55 -9.37 -11.36
C GLY A 491 -22.27 -8.41 -10.22
N PHE A 492 -21.01 -8.31 -9.81
CA PHE A 492 -20.57 -7.33 -8.82
C PHE A 492 -20.30 -5.97 -9.48
N HIS A 493 -20.85 -4.92 -8.87
CA HIS A 493 -20.67 -3.55 -9.29
C HIS A 493 -20.15 -2.70 -8.14
N ASN A 494 -19.15 -1.87 -8.42
CA ASN A 494 -18.71 -0.81 -7.54
C ASN A 494 -19.59 0.41 -7.79
N VAL A 495 -20.44 0.76 -6.81
CA VAL A 495 -21.18 2.01 -6.81
C VAL A 495 -20.40 3.01 -5.96
N GLU A 496 -20.27 4.25 -6.43
CA GLU A 496 -19.36 5.21 -5.82
C GLU A 496 -19.95 6.62 -5.89
N ILE A 497 -20.20 7.23 -4.73
CA ILE A 497 -20.53 8.66 -4.64
C ILE A 497 -19.21 9.42 -4.49
N ARG A 498 -18.89 10.32 -5.44
CA ARG A 498 -17.76 11.25 -5.36
C ARG A 498 -18.25 12.64 -4.99
N PHE A 499 -17.81 13.13 -3.85
CA PHE A 499 -18.26 14.36 -3.22
C PHE A 499 -17.03 15.02 -2.60
N GLY A 500 -16.73 16.26 -3.02
CA GLY A 500 -15.44 16.86 -2.69
C GLY A 500 -14.21 16.09 -3.16
N GLY A 501 -14.44 15.11 -4.05
CA GLY A 501 -13.56 13.98 -4.37
C GLY A 501 -12.80 13.34 -3.20
N MET A 502 -13.46 13.26 -2.05
CA MET A 502 -13.56 11.97 -1.38
C MET A 502 -14.48 11.06 -2.21
N SER A 503 -14.37 9.75 -2.00
CA SER A 503 -15.36 8.83 -2.52
C SER A 503 -15.67 7.71 -1.53
N VAL A 504 -16.95 7.56 -1.21
CA VAL A 504 -17.44 6.37 -0.53
C VAL A 504 -17.88 5.42 -1.64
N ARG A 505 -17.36 4.20 -1.60
CA ARG A 505 -17.60 3.15 -2.59
C ARG A 505 -18.12 1.92 -1.87
N GLU A 506 -19.20 1.37 -2.41
CA GLU A 506 -19.82 0.14 -1.93
C GLU A 506 -19.92 -0.89 -3.06
N SER A 507 -19.76 -2.17 -2.72
CA SER A 507 -19.79 -3.29 -3.67
C SER A 507 -21.14 -3.99 -3.62
N VAL A 508 -21.92 -3.92 -4.71
CA VAL A 508 -23.27 -4.50 -4.78
C VAL A 508 -23.35 -5.66 -5.78
N SER A 509 -24.03 -6.75 -5.42
CA SER A 509 -24.23 -7.92 -6.28
C SER A 509 -25.60 -7.86 -6.98
N VAL A 510 -25.61 -7.52 -8.27
CA VAL A 510 -26.81 -7.50 -9.11
C VAL A 510 -27.11 -8.92 -9.61
N LYS A 511 -28.34 -9.37 -9.43
CA LYS A 511 -28.83 -10.67 -9.95
C LYS A 511 -29.82 -10.42 -11.08
N LYS A 512 -29.88 -11.33 -12.05
CA LYS A 512 -30.82 -11.26 -13.18
C LYS A 512 -32.26 -11.09 -12.68
N ASN A 513 -32.97 -10.11 -13.24
CA ASN A 513 -34.34 -9.73 -12.89
C ASN A 513 -34.55 -9.38 -11.40
N GLN A 514 -33.51 -8.94 -10.69
CA GLN A 514 -33.63 -8.44 -9.31
C GLN A 514 -33.16 -6.99 -9.19
N VAL A 515 -33.73 -6.30 -8.20
CA VAL A 515 -33.24 -5.01 -7.71
C VAL A 515 -32.28 -5.29 -6.57
N ALA A 516 -31.06 -4.77 -6.64
CA ALA A 516 -30.15 -4.70 -5.51
C ALA A 516 -30.16 -3.28 -4.92
N GLU A 517 -29.88 -3.14 -3.63
CA GLU A 517 -29.85 -1.84 -2.94
C GLU A 517 -28.45 -1.55 -2.40
N VAL A 518 -28.07 -0.28 -2.40
CA VAL A 518 -26.84 0.24 -1.81
C VAL A 518 -27.10 1.61 -1.16
N SER A 519 -26.57 1.81 0.05
CA SER A 519 -26.88 2.98 0.88
C SER A 519 -25.61 3.63 1.42
N PHE A 520 -25.37 4.88 1.02
CA PHE A 520 -24.20 5.67 1.41
C PHE A 520 -24.51 6.51 2.65
N THR A 521 -24.11 6.01 3.82
CA THR A 521 -24.24 6.74 5.10
C THR A 521 -22.98 7.56 5.38
N GLY A 522 -23.15 8.74 5.97
CA GLY A 522 -22.10 9.78 6.06
C GLY A 522 -20.97 9.54 7.06
N SER A 523 -20.61 8.28 7.36
CA SER A 523 -19.86 7.93 8.58
C SER A 523 -18.77 6.85 8.47
N LYS A 524 -18.38 6.38 7.27
CA LYS A 524 -17.31 5.37 7.12
C LYS A 524 -16.21 5.72 6.11
N ASN A 525 -14.97 5.62 6.61
CA ASN A 525 -13.71 5.47 5.86
C ASN A 525 -13.42 6.51 4.77
N VAL A 526 -13.14 7.75 5.18
CA VAL A 526 -12.32 8.67 4.37
C VAL A 526 -10.91 8.10 4.24
N LEU A 527 -10.56 7.60 3.05
CA LEU A 527 -9.19 7.18 2.73
C LEU A 527 -8.35 8.41 2.39
N LEU A 528 -7.64 8.93 3.39
CA LEU A 528 -6.65 9.99 3.20
C LEU A 528 -5.37 9.47 2.50
N PRO A 529 -4.61 10.37 1.84
CA PRO A 529 -3.25 10.06 1.41
C PRO A 529 -2.35 9.68 2.60
N ASN A 530 -1.26 8.98 2.33
CA ASN A 530 -0.20 8.76 3.33
C ASN A 530 0.33 10.12 3.83
N SER A 531 0.62 10.20 5.13
CA SER A 531 1.09 11.41 5.81
C SER A 531 0.13 12.61 5.77
N PHE A 532 -1.19 12.37 5.67
CA PHE A 532 -2.24 13.37 5.91
C PHE A 532 -3.09 13.02 7.13
N VAL A 533 -3.57 14.04 7.85
CA VAL A 533 -4.45 13.89 9.01
C VAL A 533 -5.78 14.59 8.75
N LEU A 534 -6.89 13.97 9.16
CA LEU A 534 -8.21 14.59 9.18
C LEU A 534 -8.27 15.62 10.31
N VAL A 535 -8.31 16.89 9.95
CA VAL A 535 -8.63 17.98 10.86
C VAL A 535 -10.15 18.11 10.89
N LYS A 536 -10.76 17.75 12.03
CA LYS A 536 -12.20 17.96 12.24
C LYS A 536 -12.48 19.44 12.40
N GLY A 537 -13.38 19.97 11.59
CA GLY A 537 -13.79 21.37 11.62
C GLY A 537 -14.50 21.76 12.92
N GLY A 538 -14.57 23.06 13.16
CA GLY A 538 -15.19 23.65 14.35
C GLY A 538 -15.00 25.16 14.41
N ALA A 539 -15.54 25.78 15.45
CA ALA A 539 -15.31 27.19 15.76
C ALA A 539 -14.13 27.35 16.72
N PHE A 540 -13.27 28.34 16.47
CA PHE A 540 -12.18 28.73 17.35
C PHE A 540 -12.03 30.25 17.43
N GLN A 541 -11.19 30.72 18.35
CA GLN A 541 -10.77 32.11 18.44
C GLN A 541 -9.45 32.27 17.69
N MET A 542 -9.45 33.09 16.63
CA MET A 542 -8.32 33.35 15.75
C MET A 542 -7.68 34.70 16.09
N GLY A 543 -6.35 34.77 16.09
CA GLY A 543 -5.56 35.95 16.44
C GLY A 543 -5.12 36.04 17.90
N SER A 544 -4.56 37.20 18.29
CA SER A 544 -4.03 37.43 19.63
C SER A 544 -4.09 38.90 20.06
N ASP A 545 -4.87 39.20 21.11
CA ASP A 545 -4.96 40.55 21.71
C ASP A 545 -3.67 40.99 22.43
N SER A 546 -2.69 40.07 22.57
CA SER A 546 -1.33 40.35 23.07
C SER A 546 -0.24 40.16 22.00
N GLY A 547 -0.64 39.92 20.75
CA GLY A 547 0.25 39.83 19.59
C GLY A 547 0.52 41.18 18.92
N GLN A 548 1.16 41.13 17.76
CA GLN A 548 1.35 42.28 16.87
C GLN A 548 0.00 42.85 16.37
N TYR A 549 0.01 44.07 15.85
CA TYR A 549 -1.20 44.79 15.43
C TYR A 549 -2.03 44.04 14.37
N ASP A 550 -1.38 43.25 13.51
CA ASP A 550 -2.01 42.44 12.48
C ASP A 550 -2.49 41.06 12.96
N GLU A 551 -2.08 40.62 14.16
CA GLU A 551 -2.69 39.49 14.88
C GLU A 551 -4.02 39.87 15.55
N GLN A 552 -4.36 41.16 15.57
CA GLN A 552 -5.53 41.71 16.26
C GLN A 552 -6.65 42.09 15.28
N PRO A 553 -7.92 42.05 15.71
CA PRO A 553 -8.41 41.56 17.01
C PRO A 553 -8.55 40.03 17.05
N VAL A 554 -8.62 39.46 18.26
CA VAL A 554 -9.15 38.10 18.44
C VAL A 554 -10.61 38.06 17.97
N HIS A 555 -10.93 37.11 17.08
CA HIS A 555 -12.27 36.99 16.50
C HIS A 555 -12.67 35.52 16.30
N THR A 556 -13.98 35.23 16.30
CA THR A 556 -14.48 33.86 16.15
C THR A 556 -14.48 33.44 14.69
N VAL A 557 -13.84 32.32 14.38
CA VAL A 557 -13.82 31.75 13.03
C VAL A 557 -14.28 30.29 13.08
N THR A 558 -15.20 29.91 12.19
CA THR A 558 -15.54 28.50 11.93
C THR A 558 -14.80 28.01 10.70
N VAL A 559 -14.23 26.81 10.78
CA VAL A 559 -13.68 26.08 9.61
C VAL A 559 -14.37 24.72 9.45
N GLU A 560 -14.57 24.30 8.21
CA GLU A 560 -15.05 22.98 7.81
C GLU A 560 -14.03 21.86 8.09
N ASN A 561 -14.39 20.62 7.78
CA ASN A 561 -13.41 19.53 7.79
C ASN A 561 -12.43 19.70 6.63
N PHE A 562 -11.16 19.44 6.89
CA PHE A 562 -10.13 19.33 5.86
C PHE A 562 -9.12 18.26 6.28
N ALA A 563 -8.26 17.84 5.35
CA ALA A 563 -7.11 17.03 5.68
C ALA A 563 -5.82 17.78 5.35
N MET A 564 -4.87 17.78 6.27
CA MET A 564 -3.60 18.51 6.15
C MET A 564 -2.41 17.56 6.15
N SER A 565 -1.37 17.87 5.39
CA SER A 565 -0.12 17.11 5.43
C SER A 565 0.57 17.27 6.80
N GLN A 566 1.05 16.16 7.35
CA GLN A 566 1.75 16.13 8.64
C GLN A 566 3.00 17.01 8.66
N TYR A 567 3.60 17.22 7.49
CA TYR A 567 4.86 17.91 7.25
C TYR A 567 4.67 18.97 6.16
N GLU A 568 5.62 19.90 6.07
CA GLU A 568 5.85 20.74 4.89
C GLU A 568 6.22 19.89 3.67
N VAL A 569 6.09 20.45 2.46
CA VAL A 569 6.58 19.79 1.24
C VAL A 569 8.11 19.78 1.26
N THR A 570 8.70 18.61 1.00
CA THR A 570 10.15 18.40 1.04
C THR A 570 10.87 18.77 -0.26
N TYR A 571 12.17 19.03 -0.17
CA TYR A 571 13.06 19.11 -1.35
C TYR A 571 12.94 17.88 -2.26
N ARG A 572 12.82 16.67 -1.68
CA ARG A 572 12.59 15.40 -2.38
C ARG A 572 11.33 15.44 -3.26
N GLU A 573 10.20 15.83 -2.69
CA GLU A 573 8.92 15.89 -3.41
C GLU A 573 8.92 16.98 -4.48
N PHE A 574 9.49 18.15 -4.19
CA PHE A 574 9.52 19.25 -5.16
C PHE A 574 10.49 18.99 -6.32
N LEU A 575 11.57 18.23 -6.08
CA LEU A 575 12.43 17.70 -7.13
C LEU A 575 11.71 16.68 -8.02
N GLU A 576 10.81 15.86 -7.48
CA GLU A 576 9.99 14.97 -8.30
C GLU A 576 9.05 15.77 -9.22
N PHE A 577 8.39 16.81 -8.69
CA PHE A 577 7.59 17.75 -9.48
C PHE A 577 8.37 18.33 -10.66
N MET A 578 9.49 19.02 -10.40
CA MET A 578 10.23 19.70 -11.47
C MET A 578 10.90 18.74 -12.47
N ASN A 579 11.13 17.48 -12.11
CA ASN A 579 11.66 16.46 -13.03
C ASN A 579 10.61 15.74 -13.89
N ASN A 580 9.31 15.91 -13.59
CA ASN A 580 8.19 15.26 -14.29
C ASN A 580 7.20 16.25 -14.92
N ALA A 581 7.16 17.50 -14.46
CA ALA A 581 6.48 18.59 -15.15
C ALA A 581 7.42 19.24 -16.20
N GLU A 582 6.83 20.00 -17.14
CA GLU A 582 7.54 20.69 -18.23
C GLU A 582 8.24 21.98 -17.75
N VAL A 583 9.02 21.88 -16.67
CA VAL A 583 9.73 23.02 -16.07
C VAL A 583 11.03 23.28 -16.85
N SER A 584 11.22 24.50 -17.32
CA SER A 584 12.42 24.91 -18.06
C SER A 584 13.66 24.96 -17.14
N PRO A 585 14.89 24.95 -17.69
CA PRO A 585 16.13 25.06 -16.92
C PRO A 585 16.22 26.28 -15.99
N GLN A 586 15.41 27.31 -16.23
CA GLN A 586 15.33 28.55 -15.44
C GLN A 586 14.34 28.44 -14.28
N GLY A 587 13.78 27.26 -13.99
CA GLY A 587 12.75 27.07 -12.98
C GLY A 587 11.38 27.63 -13.40
N MET A 588 11.09 27.67 -14.70
CA MET A 588 9.87 28.27 -15.26
C MET A 588 8.89 27.21 -15.77
N LEU A 589 7.63 27.27 -15.37
CA LEU A 589 6.53 26.47 -15.93
C LEU A 589 5.47 27.43 -16.49
N ARG A 590 5.05 27.26 -17.75
CA ARG A 590 3.98 28.06 -18.38
C ARG A 590 4.19 29.59 -18.26
N GLY A 591 5.43 30.05 -18.33
CA GLY A 591 5.80 31.47 -18.19
C GLY A 591 5.86 31.98 -16.73
N ARG A 592 5.64 31.13 -15.72
CA ARG A 592 5.75 31.49 -14.29
C ARG A 592 6.97 30.83 -13.65
N LYS A 593 7.63 31.55 -12.75
CA LYS A 593 8.69 30.97 -11.88
C LYS A 593 8.02 30.03 -10.88
N VAL A 594 8.44 28.76 -10.87
CA VAL A 594 8.03 27.77 -9.86
C VAL A 594 9.14 27.48 -8.83
N PHE A 595 10.39 27.80 -9.15
CA PHE A 595 11.53 27.74 -8.23
C PHE A 595 12.58 28.79 -8.59
N ASN A 596 13.18 29.43 -7.59
CA ASN A 596 14.14 30.52 -7.78
C ASN A 596 15.58 30.00 -8.01
N ILE A 597 15.80 29.26 -9.10
CA ILE A 597 17.07 28.55 -9.37
C ILE A 597 18.32 29.45 -9.41
N ALA A 598 18.14 30.74 -9.70
CA ALA A 598 19.18 31.76 -9.76
C ALA A 598 19.62 32.30 -8.38
N SER A 599 18.94 31.93 -7.29
CA SER A 599 19.37 32.30 -5.93
C SER A 599 20.70 31.61 -5.57
N GLU A 600 21.56 32.35 -4.88
CA GLU A 600 22.76 31.81 -4.23
C GLU A 600 22.43 30.68 -3.25
N ASN A 601 21.26 30.78 -2.58
CA ASN A 601 20.78 29.81 -1.60
C ASN A 601 20.13 28.56 -2.21
N ALA A 602 19.84 28.57 -3.52
CA ALA A 602 19.01 27.53 -4.15
C ALA A 602 19.69 26.14 -4.15
N ALA A 603 19.22 25.25 -3.26
CA ALA A 603 19.66 23.86 -3.12
C ALA A 603 19.17 22.90 -4.22
N ILE A 604 18.42 23.40 -5.22
CA ILE A 604 18.15 22.66 -6.45
C ILE A 604 18.87 23.35 -7.60
N LYS A 605 19.64 22.59 -8.36
CA LYS A 605 20.32 23.03 -9.59
C LYS A 605 19.84 22.18 -10.78
N TYR A 606 20.13 22.65 -12.00
CA TYR A 606 19.77 21.97 -13.24
C TYR A 606 21.03 21.62 -14.05
N ASP A 607 21.25 20.34 -14.32
CA ASP A 607 22.17 19.82 -15.33
C ASP A 607 21.43 18.72 -16.10
N ARG A 608 20.76 19.12 -17.20
CA ARG A 608 19.87 18.29 -18.06
C ARG A 608 18.60 17.78 -17.36
N LYS A 609 18.62 17.68 -16.03
CA LYS A 609 17.53 17.44 -15.09
C LYS A 609 17.77 18.23 -13.80
N PHE A 610 16.74 18.35 -12.97
CA PHE A 610 16.86 18.97 -11.65
C PHE A 610 17.43 17.99 -10.64
N TYR A 611 18.35 18.43 -9.79
CA TYR A 611 18.96 17.62 -8.74
C TYR A 611 19.19 18.44 -7.46
N PHE A 612 19.22 17.75 -6.32
CA PHE A 612 19.62 18.36 -5.05
C PHE A 612 21.12 18.60 -5.04
N ASN A 613 21.53 19.84 -4.75
CA ASN A 613 22.89 20.17 -4.37
C ASN A 613 22.86 20.74 -2.95
N SER A 614 23.89 20.45 -2.14
CA SER A 614 23.93 20.97 -0.78
C SER A 614 24.00 22.51 -0.78
N SER A 615 23.28 23.14 0.14
CA SER A 615 23.25 24.59 0.34
C SER A 615 23.52 24.90 1.80
N VAL A 616 24.12 26.06 2.09
CA VAL A 616 24.47 26.47 3.45
C VAL A 616 23.26 26.52 4.39
N LEU A 617 22.08 26.83 3.83
CA LEU A 617 20.79 26.95 4.53
C LEU A 617 19.97 25.65 4.57
N VAL A 618 20.39 24.57 3.89
CA VAL A 618 19.54 23.37 3.71
C VAL A 618 20.30 22.11 4.11
N LYS A 619 19.83 21.44 5.16
CA LYS A 619 20.54 20.31 5.79
C LYS A 619 20.45 18.99 5.01
N SER A 620 19.37 18.73 4.28
CA SER A 620 19.22 17.53 3.43
C SER A 620 18.07 17.65 2.42
N ILE A 621 17.93 16.66 1.55
CA ILE A 621 16.80 16.51 0.62
C ILE A 621 15.44 16.26 1.30
N GLU A 622 15.44 15.89 2.60
CA GLU A 622 14.22 15.73 3.42
C GLU A 622 13.86 17.01 4.19
N SER A 623 14.64 18.09 4.03
CA SER A 623 14.32 19.40 4.59
C SER A 623 13.18 20.04 3.77
N PRO A 624 12.40 20.97 4.34
CA PRO A 624 11.32 21.64 3.63
C PRO A 624 11.85 22.44 2.44
N ILE A 625 11.06 22.50 1.37
CA ILE A 625 11.38 23.27 0.17
C ILE A 625 11.27 24.77 0.44
N ILE A 626 12.38 25.50 0.34
CA ILE A 626 12.43 26.97 0.30
C ILE A 626 12.67 27.46 -1.13
N GLU A 627 12.73 28.78 -1.36
CA GLU A 627 12.96 29.42 -2.68
C GLU A 627 11.84 29.12 -3.71
N VAL A 628 10.64 28.78 -3.24
CA VAL A 628 9.43 28.54 -4.05
C VAL A 628 8.48 29.74 -3.96
N PRO A 629 8.21 30.44 -5.08
CA PRO A 629 7.13 31.43 -5.16
C PRO A 629 5.77 30.81 -4.90
N TRP A 630 4.81 31.62 -4.44
CA TRP A 630 3.43 31.20 -4.18
C TRP A 630 2.79 30.49 -5.40
N PHE A 631 2.99 31.04 -6.62
CA PHE A 631 2.54 30.38 -7.86
C PHE A 631 3.21 29.02 -8.12
N GLY A 632 4.45 28.82 -7.67
CA GLY A 632 5.15 27.54 -7.72
C GLY A 632 4.55 26.50 -6.80
N ALA A 633 4.16 26.89 -5.58
CA ALA A 633 3.41 26.05 -4.67
C ALA A 633 2.04 25.64 -5.27
N LEU A 634 1.34 26.54 -5.96
CA LEU A 634 0.07 26.22 -6.62
C LEU A 634 0.23 25.24 -7.80
N GLU A 635 1.23 25.43 -8.67
CA GLU A 635 1.46 24.49 -9.78
C GLU A 635 1.96 23.13 -9.28
N TYR A 636 2.72 23.08 -8.19
CA TYR A 636 3.03 21.84 -7.48
C TYR A 636 1.74 21.16 -6.96
N CYS A 637 0.85 21.91 -6.29
CA CYS A 637 -0.44 21.40 -5.80
C CYS A 637 -1.26 20.80 -6.96
N ASN A 638 -1.37 21.53 -8.07
CA ASN A 638 -2.05 21.10 -9.29
C ASN A 638 -1.38 19.88 -9.96
N TRP A 639 -0.06 19.78 -9.94
CA TRP A 639 0.69 18.64 -10.47
C TRP A 639 0.49 17.39 -9.61
N ARG A 640 0.65 17.49 -8.28
CA ARG A 640 0.45 16.37 -7.35
C ARG A 640 -0.99 15.86 -7.43
N SER A 641 -1.96 16.77 -7.60
CA SER A 641 -3.35 16.41 -7.85
C SER A 641 -3.49 15.49 -9.07
N LYS A 642 -2.94 15.88 -10.22
CA LYS A 642 -2.98 15.07 -11.45
C LYS A 642 -2.24 13.75 -11.30
N LYS A 643 -1.06 13.74 -10.64
CA LYS A 643 -0.26 12.53 -10.33
C LYS A 643 -1.10 11.48 -9.60
N GLU A 644 -1.98 11.92 -8.71
CA GLU A 644 -2.84 11.08 -7.88
C GLU A 644 -4.28 10.95 -8.42
N ASN A 645 -4.53 11.29 -9.70
CA ASN A 645 -5.84 11.24 -10.36
C ASN A 645 -6.95 12.10 -9.70
N ARG A 646 -6.55 13.20 -9.03
CA ARG A 646 -7.43 14.24 -8.49
C ARG A 646 -7.60 15.36 -9.53
N TYR A 647 -8.76 16.01 -9.51
CA TYR A 647 -8.95 17.27 -10.24
C TYR A 647 -8.03 18.35 -9.62
N PRO A 648 -7.39 19.24 -10.40
CA PRO A 648 -6.58 20.31 -9.83
C PRO A 648 -7.44 21.29 -9.02
N ALA A 649 -6.92 21.83 -7.92
CA ALA A 649 -7.67 22.82 -7.13
C ALA A 649 -7.70 24.21 -7.80
N TYR A 650 -6.65 24.57 -8.54
CA TYR A 650 -6.49 25.91 -9.09
C TYR A 650 -6.50 25.93 -10.62
N THR A 651 -7.27 26.85 -11.19
CA THR A 651 -7.08 27.32 -12.56
C THR A 651 -6.21 28.56 -12.52
N ILE A 652 -5.09 28.56 -13.26
CA ILE A 652 -4.07 29.62 -13.25
C ILE A 652 -3.92 30.12 -14.69
N MET A 653 -4.33 31.37 -14.97
CA MET A 653 -4.25 32.00 -16.30
C MET A 653 -3.90 33.48 -16.18
N ASP A 654 -2.86 33.91 -16.89
CA ASP A 654 -2.45 35.31 -17.10
C ASP A 654 -2.25 36.19 -15.85
N GLY A 655 -2.07 35.56 -14.69
CA GLY A 655 -1.88 36.21 -13.37
C GLY A 655 -2.97 35.84 -12.39
N ASN A 656 -4.17 35.57 -12.91
CA ASN A 656 -5.35 35.23 -12.14
C ASN A 656 -5.32 33.77 -11.67
N VAL A 657 -5.77 33.56 -10.45
CA VAL A 657 -5.93 32.24 -9.83
C VAL A 657 -7.37 32.08 -9.38
N THR A 658 -8.07 31.11 -9.96
CA THR A 658 -9.41 30.69 -9.52
C THR A 658 -9.28 29.36 -8.80
N TRP A 659 -9.62 29.32 -7.51
CA TRP A 659 -9.79 28.07 -6.76
C TRP A 659 -11.20 27.51 -7.03
N ASP A 660 -11.29 26.30 -7.60
CA ASP A 660 -12.54 25.54 -7.59
C ASP A 660 -12.75 24.94 -6.19
N ARG A 661 -13.63 25.56 -5.41
CA ARG A 661 -14.02 25.08 -4.07
C ARG A 661 -14.68 23.69 -4.07
N ASN A 662 -15.05 23.11 -5.21
CA ASN A 662 -15.60 21.75 -5.31
C ASN A 662 -14.53 20.70 -5.70
N SER A 663 -13.31 21.15 -5.97
CA SER A 663 -12.21 20.29 -6.42
C SER A 663 -11.64 19.46 -5.27
N ASN A 664 -11.07 18.30 -5.63
CA ASN A 664 -10.46 17.35 -4.70
C ASN A 664 -8.94 17.30 -4.81
N GLY A 665 -8.37 18.27 -5.51
CA GLY A 665 -6.94 18.47 -5.61
C GLY A 665 -6.34 18.99 -4.32
N TYR A 666 -5.04 18.79 -4.20
CA TYR A 666 -4.23 19.50 -3.22
C TYR A 666 -4.32 21.00 -3.46
N ARG A 667 -4.30 21.74 -2.36
CA ARG A 667 -4.27 23.19 -2.31
C ARG A 667 -3.44 23.66 -1.12
N LEU A 668 -3.15 24.95 -1.07
CA LEU A 668 -2.66 25.58 0.15
C LEU A 668 -3.79 25.64 1.20
N PRO A 669 -3.46 25.59 2.50
CA PRO A 669 -4.42 25.90 3.56
C PRO A 669 -4.92 27.33 3.43
N THR A 670 -6.14 27.61 3.89
CA THR A 670 -6.47 29.00 4.25
C THR A 670 -5.73 29.40 5.53
N GLU A 671 -5.59 30.69 5.80
CA GLU A 671 -4.95 31.16 7.04
C GLU A 671 -5.69 30.63 8.28
N ALA A 672 -7.02 30.61 8.24
CA ALA A 672 -7.85 30.08 9.32
C ALA A 672 -7.69 28.57 9.50
N GLU A 673 -7.60 27.80 8.41
CA GLU A 673 -7.29 26.37 8.46
C GLU A 673 -5.90 26.13 9.04
N TRP A 674 -4.91 26.94 8.67
CA TRP A 674 -3.55 26.85 9.18
C TRP A 674 -3.50 27.12 10.69
N GLU A 675 -4.08 28.23 11.16
CA GLU A 675 -4.03 28.62 12.57
C GLU A 675 -4.84 27.66 13.46
N PHE A 676 -6.00 27.21 12.99
CA PHE A 676 -6.80 26.18 13.65
C PHE A 676 -6.03 24.86 13.77
N ALA A 677 -5.41 24.40 12.68
CA ALA A 677 -4.63 23.17 12.66
C ALA A 677 -3.39 23.26 13.57
N ALA A 678 -2.67 24.39 13.55
CA ALA A 678 -1.51 24.64 14.41
C ALA A 678 -1.88 24.64 15.91
N SER A 679 -3.02 25.25 16.25
CA SER A 679 -3.57 25.35 17.61
C SER A 679 -3.98 24.01 18.23
N GLY A 680 -4.25 22.98 17.42
CA GLY A 680 -4.76 21.68 17.85
C GLY A 680 -6.21 21.36 17.42
N GLY A 681 -6.81 22.19 16.56
CA GLY A 681 -8.18 22.02 16.07
C GLY A 681 -9.23 22.21 17.16
N VAL A 682 -10.25 21.34 17.19
CA VAL A 682 -11.35 21.37 18.18
C VAL A 682 -10.94 21.13 19.64
N LEU A 683 -9.68 20.77 19.91
CA LEU A 683 -9.12 20.62 21.26
C LEU A 683 -7.83 21.47 21.38
N PRO A 684 -7.93 22.81 21.35
CA PRO A 684 -6.75 23.67 21.37
C PRO A 684 -6.08 23.66 22.74
N GLU A 685 -4.76 23.43 22.78
CA GLU A 685 -4.02 23.22 24.03
C GLU A 685 -3.68 24.50 24.81
N GLY A 686 -3.96 25.67 24.23
CA GLY A 686 -3.61 26.97 24.82
C GLY A 686 -2.09 27.14 24.97
N TYR A 687 -1.34 26.73 23.93
CA TYR A 687 0.11 26.86 23.84
C TYR A 687 0.49 27.99 22.85
N PRO A 688 1.60 28.70 23.07
CA PRO A 688 2.11 29.70 22.12
C PRO A 688 2.75 29.07 20.87
N TYR A 689 3.24 27.83 20.95
CA TYR A 689 3.83 27.06 19.84
C TYR A 689 3.05 25.75 19.67
N ALA A 690 3.03 25.21 18.45
CA ALA A 690 2.29 23.99 18.15
C ALA A 690 2.78 22.82 19.02
N GLY A 691 1.89 22.25 19.83
CA GLY A 691 2.19 21.10 20.70
C GLY A 691 3.07 21.37 21.93
N SER A 692 3.59 22.59 22.15
CA SER A 692 4.36 22.86 23.36
C SER A 692 4.38 24.32 23.81
N ARG A 693 4.50 24.52 25.14
CA ARG A 693 4.91 25.83 25.71
C ARG A 693 6.41 26.08 25.59
N ASN A 694 7.21 25.04 25.32
CA ASN A 694 8.66 25.16 25.13
C ASN A 694 9.02 25.14 23.63
N ILE A 695 9.44 26.28 23.10
CA ILE A 695 9.87 26.43 21.70
C ILE A 695 10.96 25.44 21.30
N ASN A 696 11.84 25.02 22.21
CA ASN A 696 12.89 24.04 21.88
C ASN A 696 12.35 22.64 21.57
N LEU A 697 11.15 22.31 22.06
CA LEU A 697 10.46 21.06 21.72
C LEU A 697 9.65 21.19 20.43
N ALA A 698 8.94 22.31 20.25
CA ALA A 698 8.04 22.54 19.13
C ALA A 698 8.73 22.95 17.81
N ALA A 699 9.84 23.70 17.87
CA ALA A 699 10.35 24.45 16.72
C ALA A 699 11.86 24.32 16.47
N TRP A 700 12.23 24.36 15.18
CA TRP A 700 13.56 24.77 14.72
C TRP A 700 13.56 26.28 14.46
N TYR A 701 14.22 27.06 15.31
CA TYR A 701 14.23 28.53 15.26
C TYR A 701 15.65 29.07 15.46
N GLY A 702 15.86 30.39 15.38
CA GLY A 702 17.20 30.99 15.43
C GLY A 702 18.05 30.62 16.65
N GLY A 703 17.42 30.24 17.77
CA GLY A 703 18.12 29.78 18.97
C GLY A 703 18.58 28.31 18.97
N ASN A 704 18.14 27.47 18.02
CA ASN A 704 18.50 26.04 17.99
C ASN A 704 18.70 25.43 16.58
N SER A 705 18.41 26.15 15.50
CA SER A 705 18.54 25.68 14.11
C SER A 705 19.98 25.61 13.61
N SER A 706 20.91 26.31 14.26
CA SER A 706 22.26 26.52 13.71
C SER A 706 22.26 27.15 12.31
N GLY A 707 21.27 28.01 12.01
CA GLY A 707 21.21 28.83 10.80
C GLY A 707 20.85 28.07 9.52
N LYS A 708 19.97 27.06 9.60
CA LYS A 708 19.51 26.27 8.44
C LYS A 708 18.17 25.58 8.70
N THR A 709 17.49 25.17 7.63
CA THR A 709 16.34 24.24 7.71
C THR A 709 16.79 22.84 8.10
N HIS A 710 15.90 22.06 8.72
CA HIS A 710 16.13 20.69 9.15
C HIS A 710 15.15 19.73 8.44
N PRO A 711 15.44 18.42 8.41
CA PRO A 711 14.45 17.42 8.02
C PRO A 711 13.14 17.60 8.79
N VAL A 712 12.03 17.52 8.07
CA VAL A 712 10.68 17.63 8.64
C VAL A 712 10.39 16.49 9.63
N GLY A 713 9.52 16.73 10.60
CA GLY A 713 9.09 15.72 11.57
C GLY A 713 10.04 15.50 12.75
N LEU A 714 11.11 16.29 12.89
CA LEU A 714 12.11 16.14 13.95
C LEU A 714 11.77 16.87 15.27
N LYS A 715 10.66 17.60 15.32
CA LYS A 715 10.17 18.30 16.52
C LYS A 715 8.92 17.65 17.10
N GLN A 716 8.51 18.07 18.29
CA GLN A 716 7.30 17.58 18.94
C GLN A 716 6.07 18.02 18.11
N PRO A 717 5.20 17.09 17.66
CA PRO A 717 3.97 17.46 16.98
C PRO A 717 2.90 17.90 17.98
N ASN A 718 1.89 18.63 17.49
CA ASN A 718 0.69 18.92 18.28
C ASN A 718 -0.25 17.71 18.41
N VAL A 719 -1.37 17.89 19.13
CA VAL A 719 -2.40 16.85 19.32
C VAL A 719 -2.93 16.24 18.00
N LEU A 720 -2.93 16.98 16.90
CA LEU A 720 -3.35 16.51 15.57
C LEU A 720 -2.26 15.72 14.83
N LYS A 721 -1.08 15.50 15.42
CA LYS A 721 0.08 14.86 14.75
C LYS A 721 0.56 15.61 13.50
N LEU A 722 0.43 16.93 13.54
CA LEU A 722 1.07 17.87 12.63
C LEU A 722 2.39 18.32 13.26
N TYR A 723 3.45 18.31 12.46
CA TYR A 723 4.82 18.64 12.85
C TYR A 723 5.25 19.97 12.24
N ASP A 724 6.20 20.62 12.90
CA ASP A 724 6.88 21.84 12.42
C ASP A 724 5.92 23.00 12.05
N MET A 725 4.69 23.00 12.58
CA MET A 725 3.71 24.12 12.53
C MET A 725 4.15 25.35 13.37
N SER A 726 5.45 25.47 13.65
CA SER A 726 6.13 26.53 14.40
C SER A 726 7.62 26.39 14.10
N GLY A 727 8.21 27.33 13.36
CA GLY A 727 9.59 27.24 12.91
C GLY A 727 9.83 26.24 11.78
N ASN A 728 11.09 25.83 11.63
CA ASN A 728 11.68 25.19 10.44
C ASN A 728 11.60 26.10 9.21
N VAL A 729 10.42 26.28 8.61
CA VAL A 729 10.15 27.30 7.58
C VAL A 729 8.78 27.92 7.83
N MET A 730 8.62 29.18 7.41
CA MET A 730 7.28 29.73 7.29
C MET A 730 6.55 29.09 6.10
N GLU A 731 5.23 29.13 6.11
CA GLU A 731 4.39 28.45 5.11
C GLU A 731 3.45 29.40 4.39
N TRP A 732 3.42 29.32 3.06
CA TRP A 732 2.41 30.01 2.23
C TRP A 732 0.99 29.50 2.52
N CYS A 733 0.07 30.42 2.81
CA CYS A 733 -1.38 30.19 2.80
C CYS A 733 -2.01 30.62 1.45
N GLY A 734 -3.27 30.24 1.21
CA GLY A 734 -4.01 30.62 0.01
C GLY A 734 -4.45 32.10 -0.01
N ASP A 735 -4.58 32.72 1.16
CA ASP A 735 -5.22 34.02 1.38
C ASP A 735 -4.37 35.20 0.88
N TRP A 736 -5.03 36.27 0.45
CA TRP A 736 -4.41 37.59 0.33
C TRP A 736 -4.25 38.21 1.73
N TYR A 737 -3.15 38.92 1.98
CA TYR A 737 -2.86 39.53 3.28
C TYR A 737 -3.75 40.76 3.54
N SER A 738 -4.27 40.86 4.76
CA SER A 738 -5.06 41.99 5.26
C SER A 738 -5.18 41.93 6.79
N THR A 739 -5.62 43.01 7.42
CA THR A 739 -5.94 43.04 8.85
C THR A 739 -7.21 42.23 9.17
N TYR A 740 -7.21 41.57 10.33
CA TYR A 740 -8.37 40.84 10.83
C TYR A 740 -9.57 41.77 11.11
N GLN A 741 -10.77 41.17 11.19
CA GLN A 741 -12.02 41.89 11.37
C GLN A 741 -12.75 41.34 12.60
N ALA A 742 -13.29 42.21 13.46
CA ALA A 742 -13.88 41.84 14.75
C ALA A 742 -15.18 41.00 14.68
N TYR A 743 -15.74 40.76 13.49
CA TYR A 743 -16.98 40.01 13.32
C TYR A 743 -16.71 38.51 13.06
N LYS A 744 -17.64 37.65 13.46
CA LYS A 744 -17.55 36.20 13.25
C LYS A 744 -17.46 35.86 11.76
N GLN A 745 -16.53 34.97 11.39
CA GLN A 745 -16.36 34.48 10.02
C GLN A 745 -16.63 32.97 9.93
N ASP A 746 -17.09 32.50 8.77
CA ASP A 746 -17.34 31.10 8.46
C ASP A 746 -16.62 30.74 7.14
N ASN A 747 -15.65 29.82 7.20
CA ASN A 747 -14.76 29.43 6.11
C ASN A 747 -14.10 30.59 5.33
N PRO A 748 -13.42 31.53 6.03
CA PRO A 748 -12.73 32.64 5.38
C PRO A 748 -11.54 32.20 4.52
N VAL A 749 -11.22 33.04 3.53
CA VAL A 749 -10.19 32.82 2.49
C VAL A 749 -9.42 34.12 2.16
N GLY A 750 -9.40 35.06 3.10
CA GLY A 750 -8.93 36.43 2.91
C GLY A 750 -9.86 37.28 2.04
N PRO A 751 -9.45 38.53 1.73
CA PRO A 751 -10.13 39.36 0.74
C PRO A 751 -9.94 38.80 -0.68
N PRO A 752 -10.78 39.20 -1.66
CA PRO A 752 -10.68 38.71 -3.05
C PRO A 752 -9.45 39.21 -3.81
N TYR A 753 -8.79 40.28 -3.34
CA TYR A 753 -7.61 40.89 -3.94
C TYR A 753 -6.67 41.44 -2.84
N GLY A 754 -5.39 41.55 -3.16
CA GLY A 754 -4.34 42.08 -2.31
C GLY A 754 -3.00 42.19 -3.07
N GLU A 755 -1.97 42.67 -2.39
CA GLU A 755 -0.61 42.82 -2.94
C GLU A 755 0.31 41.68 -2.49
N TYR A 756 0.18 41.24 -1.24
CA TYR A 756 0.97 40.19 -0.60
C TYR A 756 0.10 39.00 -0.22
N ARG A 757 0.65 37.79 -0.27
CA ARG A 757 0.00 36.56 0.25
C ARG A 757 0.40 36.31 1.69
N VAL A 758 -0.52 35.69 2.44
CA VAL A 758 -0.30 35.31 3.85
C VAL A 758 0.79 34.24 3.97
N ILE A 759 1.65 34.42 4.98
CA ILE A 759 2.68 33.48 5.42
C ILE A 759 2.51 33.25 6.93
N ARG A 760 2.70 32.00 7.41
CA ARG A 760 2.53 31.63 8.84
C ARG A 760 3.63 30.70 9.37
N GLY A 761 3.74 30.56 10.69
CA GLY A 761 4.61 29.58 11.37
C GLY A 761 5.95 30.10 11.92
N GLY A 762 6.56 31.08 11.28
CA GLY A 762 7.94 31.49 11.58
C GLY A 762 8.97 30.45 11.10
N GLY A 763 10.26 30.81 11.07
CA GLY A 763 11.29 30.01 10.40
C GLY A 763 12.55 29.75 11.23
N TRP A 764 13.45 28.94 10.66
CA TRP A 764 14.78 28.58 11.21
C TRP A 764 15.65 29.77 11.64
N ASN A 765 15.41 30.95 11.07
CA ASN A 765 16.09 32.22 11.33
C ASN A 765 15.41 33.06 12.44
N GLY A 766 14.14 32.79 12.75
CA GLY A 766 13.29 33.68 13.55
C GLY A 766 13.55 33.64 15.06
N PHE A 767 13.13 34.70 15.74
CA PHE A 767 13.09 34.79 17.20
C PHE A 767 11.91 33.99 17.77
N SER A 768 11.92 33.73 19.08
CA SER A 768 10.80 33.04 19.74
C SER A 768 9.47 33.80 19.64
N SER A 769 9.50 35.12 19.53
CA SER A 769 8.30 35.95 19.31
C SER A 769 7.66 35.75 17.93
N THR A 770 8.43 35.45 16.87
CA THR A 770 7.92 35.30 15.49
C THR A 770 7.53 33.87 15.14
N ASN A 771 7.87 32.89 16.00
CA ASN A 771 7.55 31.47 15.83
C ASN A 771 6.22 31.06 16.50
N ARG A 772 5.44 32.01 17.04
CA ARG A 772 4.14 31.73 17.68
C ARG A 772 3.08 31.32 16.66
N ILE A 773 2.14 30.47 17.07
CA ILE A 773 0.97 30.06 16.27
C ILE A 773 0.21 31.25 15.69
N THR A 774 0.05 32.33 16.45
CA THR A 774 -0.70 33.53 16.03
C THR A 774 0.13 34.50 15.18
N ASN A 775 1.46 34.36 15.14
CA ASN A 775 2.31 35.33 14.43
C ASN A 775 2.16 35.21 12.90
N ARG A 776 1.82 36.33 12.27
CA ARG A 776 1.59 36.44 10.82
C ARG A 776 2.82 37.05 10.13
N ASP A 777 2.96 36.76 8.85
CA ASP A 777 3.91 37.41 7.95
C ASP A 777 3.32 37.46 6.53
N TYR A 778 3.99 38.09 5.58
CA TYR A 778 3.48 38.28 4.22
C TYR A 778 4.57 38.38 3.14
N GLY A 779 4.25 37.91 1.92
CA GLY A 779 5.20 37.88 0.82
C GLY A 779 4.60 38.16 -0.56
N VAL A 780 5.42 38.68 -1.47
CA VAL A 780 5.06 38.93 -2.87
C VAL A 780 4.94 37.57 -3.59
N PRO A 781 3.81 37.25 -4.25
CA PRO A 781 3.57 35.88 -4.73
C PRO A 781 4.49 35.42 -5.87
N GLU A 782 5.15 36.33 -6.58
CA GLU A 782 6.18 36.07 -7.59
C GLU A 782 7.57 35.71 -7.00
N ASN A 783 7.81 36.02 -5.72
CA ASN A 783 9.10 35.83 -5.07
C ASN A 783 9.15 34.52 -4.28
N GLY A 784 10.28 33.82 -4.38
CA GLY A 784 10.66 32.78 -3.43
C GLY A 784 11.59 33.38 -2.37
N TYR A 785 11.51 32.86 -1.14
CA TYR A 785 12.29 33.32 0.02
C TYR A 785 13.05 32.14 0.62
N ASN A 786 14.16 32.38 1.33
CA ASN A 786 15.05 31.32 1.82
C ASN A 786 14.67 30.73 3.20
N ASP A 787 13.50 31.13 3.71
CA ASP A 787 12.86 30.73 4.95
C ASP A 787 11.37 30.44 4.78
N VAL A 788 10.82 30.54 3.56
CA VAL A 788 9.40 30.29 3.24
C VAL A 788 9.27 29.07 2.32
N GLY A 789 8.56 28.06 2.82
CA GLY A 789 8.06 26.91 2.07
C GLY A 789 6.53 26.86 2.08
N PHE A 790 5.96 25.66 2.08
CA PHE A 790 4.52 25.45 2.15
C PHE A 790 4.16 24.01 2.54
N ARG A 791 2.94 23.81 3.05
CA ARG A 791 2.33 22.48 3.22
C ARG A 791 1.02 22.36 2.43
N LEU A 792 0.44 21.16 2.43
CA LEU A 792 -0.73 20.83 1.62
C LEU A 792 -1.97 20.62 2.46
N VAL A 793 -3.13 20.96 1.91
CA VAL A 793 -4.42 20.44 2.38
C VAL A 793 -5.28 19.89 1.24
N LEU A 794 -6.29 19.12 1.64
CA LEU A 794 -7.43 18.65 0.85
C LEU A 794 -8.71 19.08 1.58
N SER A 795 -9.70 19.62 0.88
CA SER A 795 -11.03 19.84 1.47
C SER A 795 -11.76 18.50 1.69
N VAL A 796 -12.53 18.41 2.78
CA VAL A 796 -13.24 17.19 3.22
C VAL A 796 -14.71 17.56 3.44
N PHE A 797 -15.59 17.05 2.57
CA PHE A 797 -16.96 17.53 2.36
C PHE A 797 -18.03 16.54 2.83
#